data_AF-A0A832YFJ1-F1
#
_entry.id   AF-A0A832YFJ1-F1
#
_cell.length_a   1.000
_cell.length_b   1.000
_cell.length_c   1.000
_cell.angle_alpha   90.00
_cell.angle_beta   90.00
_cell.angle_gamma   90.00
#
_symmetry.space_group_name_H-M   'P 1'
#
loop_
_entity.id
_entity.type
_entity.pdbx_description
1 polymer ?
#
loop_
_entity_poly.entity_id
_entity_poly.type
_entity_poly.pdbx_seq_one_letter_code
_entity_poly.pdbx_strand_id
1 'polypeptide(L)'
;MVGNSSVVVVGEKNGVISVGLTTLSSAGTGFVAMASTLGTWEWAAQPTGSATVRQVTATGNGTVAAAGQLHYSTSARTFGLDSLNSSDGDDIFLARMSADADADGITDNRDNCQQIYNPSQTNYDGDSQGDICDGDDDAEGIADSVDSCPMGVLGWTSNNTTDHDTDGCKDDVEDLDDDNDGLLDSNDACMAGTLNWSSNGTTDYDTDGCKDSNEDLDDDDDSVNDTVDSCPKGSLGWISTPSTDHDGDGCLDSVEDVDDDDDGIRDEYDSCGRGELNWTSSNITDNDGDGCLDATEDLNDDDDHYQDYDDSCPNGSVGWYSGSITDYDGDGCRDSDEDLDDDADGILDVDDNCPTGVMGWVTNPTVDFDADGCHDWNEDSDDDGDGISDLIDECSRTSAGASPNAEGCAPGQIPDGNGGGGSSSVNYTENNTYVNNTYVNNTYVNNTYQNNTFDNETYQNQSFQNNSYNNDTFQNQSFSNTTNLNQTINEGDLVNNSGEQQVETTPEGETSTGLTWLPLVVVALMVLLLFVQALHLVKKPMVPAGPPESMLVEQELFDEVDHTGVVVDEQEDFEIETERRVNSLPESEVSGTQEVKGPPLVVENPVISDGFEWVEWPESSGQNYFREVGTTDEWKTWPVE
;
A
#
# COMPACT_ATOMS: atom_id res chain seq x y z
N MET A 1 27.75 65.29 42.33
CA MET A 1 27.37 63.86 42.34
C MET A 1 26.09 63.75 41.57
N VAL A 2 26.12 62.98 40.50
CA VAL A 2 25.00 62.78 39.59
C VAL A 2 24.62 61.30 39.69
N GLY A 3 23.35 61.00 40.00
CA GLY A 3 22.60 59.78 39.66
C GLY A 3 23.10 58.38 40.07
N ASN A 4 24.40 58.10 40.05
CA ASN A 4 25.03 56.79 40.26
C ASN A 4 26.41 56.91 40.91
N SER A 5 26.62 57.94 41.74
CA SER A 5 27.90 58.23 42.40
C SER A 5 29.07 58.66 41.47
N SER A 6 28.82 58.85 40.17
CA SER A 6 29.78 59.45 39.22
C SER A 6 30.03 60.94 39.50
N VAL A 7 31.24 61.40 39.17
CA VAL A 7 31.69 62.78 39.30
C VAL A 7 31.69 63.43 37.93
N VAL A 8 30.93 64.51 37.78
CA VAL A 8 30.88 65.29 36.55
C VAL A 8 31.56 66.63 36.78
N VAL A 9 32.48 66.98 35.91
CA VAL A 9 33.25 68.22 35.95
C VAL A 9 32.93 69.03 34.72
N VAL A 10 32.69 70.32 34.92
CA VAL A 10 32.55 71.30 33.85
C VAL A 10 33.56 72.41 34.03
N GLY A 11 33.93 73.06 32.94
CA GLY A 11 34.78 74.21 33.01
C GLY A 11 35.17 74.76 31.66
N GLU A 12 36.19 75.60 31.69
CA GLU A 12 36.81 76.18 30.51
C GLU A 12 38.23 75.67 30.34
N LYS A 13 38.66 75.60 29.08
CA LYS A 13 40.01 75.21 28.70
C LYS A 13 40.58 76.15 27.64
N ASN A 14 41.90 76.22 27.62
CA ASN A 14 42.66 76.91 26.58
C ASN A 14 43.58 75.90 25.89
N GLY A 15 43.38 75.69 24.59
CA GLY A 15 44.15 74.73 23.80
C GLY A 15 43.58 73.31 23.85
N VAL A 16 44.47 72.33 23.68
CA VAL A 16 44.15 70.89 23.66
C VAL A 16 44.34 70.32 25.05
N ILE A 17 43.39 69.54 25.54
CA ILE A 17 43.52 68.77 26.79
C ILE A 17 43.12 67.31 26.54
N SER A 18 43.70 66.40 27.30
CA SER A 18 43.30 64.99 27.33
C SER A 18 42.62 64.68 28.67
N VAL A 19 41.46 64.04 28.59
CA VAL A 19 40.66 63.63 29.74
C VAL A 19 40.41 62.14 29.59
N GLY A 20 41.14 61.33 30.34
CA GLY A 20 41.18 59.88 30.09
C GLY A 20 41.75 59.57 28.71
N LEU A 21 40.99 58.79 27.92
CA LEU A 21 41.30 58.46 26.53
C LEU A 21 40.79 59.51 25.53
N THR A 22 39.90 60.43 25.96
CA THR A 22 39.34 61.44 25.07
C THR A 22 40.24 62.66 24.96
N THR A 23 40.53 63.09 23.73
CA THR A 23 41.30 64.31 23.47
C THR A 23 40.38 65.43 22.97
N LEU A 24 40.29 66.51 23.75
CA LEU A 24 39.51 67.68 23.41
C LEU A 24 40.39 68.69 22.66
N SER A 25 40.12 68.88 21.37
CA SER A 25 40.84 69.79 20.45
C SER A 25 40.76 71.27 20.85
N SER A 26 41.53 72.15 20.23
CA SER A 26 41.48 73.60 20.49
C SER A 26 40.25 74.33 19.92
N ALA A 27 39.30 73.62 19.29
CA ALA A 27 38.14 74.23 18.63
C ALA A 27 37.09 74.75 19.64
N GLY A 28 36.99 74.13 20.82
CA GLY A 28 36.07 74.52 21.88
C GLY A 28 36.75 75.19 23.08
N THR A 29 36.06 76.10 23.77
CA THR A 29 36.53 76.71 25.02
C THR A 29 35.93 76.08 26.27
N GLY A 30 34.76 75.46 26.16
CA GLY A 30 34.08 74.77 27.25
C GLY A 30 34.34 73.26 27.23
N PHE A 31 34.14 72.58 28.36
CA PHE A 31 34.09 71.12 28.37
C PHE A 31 33.18 70.60 29.48
N VAL A 32 32.71 69.37 29.29
CA VAL A 32 32.05 68.53 30.29
C VAL A 32 32.78 67.19 30.27
N ALA A 33 33.09 66.65 31.44
CA ALA A 33 33.73 65.35 31.58
C ALA A 33 33.13 64.58 32.74
N MET A 34 32.96 63.28 32.56
CA MET A 34 32.43 62.36 33.57
C MET A 34 33.53 61.38 34.00
N ALA A 35 33.62 61.14 35.31
CA ALA A 35 34.48 60.14 35.91
C ALA A 35 33.65 59.18 36.78
N SER A 36 34.03 57.91 36.72
CA SER A 36 33.45 56.83 37.52
C SER A 36 33.75 56.99 39.01
N THR A 37 33.05 56.21 39.83
CA THR A 37 33.32 56.10 41.28
C THR A 37 34.70 55.56 41.61
N LEU A 38 35.33 54.85 40.67
CA LEU A 38 36.66 54.29 40.80
C LEU A 38 37.76 55.30 40.43
N GLY A 39 37.38 56.51 40.01
CA GLY A 39 38.31 57.59 39.64
C GLY A 39 38.86 57.49 38.22
N THR A 40 38.30 56.62 37.38
CA THR A 40 38.59 56.56 35.94
C THR A 40 37.70 57.54 35.18
N TRP A 41 38.25 58.22 34.17
CA TRP A 41 37.45 59.07 33.27
C TRP A 41 36.65 58.17 32.33
N GLU A 42 35.34 58.39 32.23
CA GLU A 42 34.42 57.63 31.37
C GLU A 42 34.35 58.28 29.99
N TRP A 43 33.99 59.57 29.94
CA TRP A 43 33.91 60.33 28.70
C TRP A 43 34.17 61.82 28.94
N ALA A 44 34.51 62.52 27.86
CA ALA A 44 34.59 63.97 27.85
C ALA A 44 34.10 64.55 26.52
N ALA A 45 33.41 65.69 26.58
CA ALA A 45 32.89 66.35 25.40
C ALA A 45 33.11 67.86 25.48
N GLN A 46 33.23 68.48 24.31
CA GLN A 46 33.41 69.92 24.15
C GLN A 46 32.51 70.45 23.03
N PRO A 47 32.11 71.72 23.07
CA PRO A 47 31.45 72.35 21.95
C PRO A 47 32.44 72.60 20.82
N THR A 48 31.99 72.60 19.57
CA THR A 48 32.84 72.91 18.40
C THR A 48 33.20 74.40 18.25
N GLY A 49 32.82 75.24 19.22
CA GLY A 49 33.15 76.67 19.26
C GLY A 49 33.20 77.26 20.68
N SER A 50 33.26 78.59 20.77
CA SER A 50 33.49 79.31 22.03
C SER A 50 32.27 79.34 22.96
N ALA A 51 32.19 78.47 23.95
CA ALA A 51 31.15 78.51 24.98
C ALA A 51 31.76 78.40 26.38
N THR A 52 31.10 79.01 27.36
CA THR A 52 31.42 78.86 28.79
C THR A 52 30.42 77.90 29.40
N VAL A 53 30.86 76.72 29.81
CA VAL A 53 30.03 75.78 30.59
C VAL A 53 30.11 76.15 32.06
N ARG A 54 28.97 76.51 32.68
CA ARG A 54 28.95 77.04 34.06
C ARG A 54 28.44 76.04 35.08
N GLN A 55 27.44 75.25 34.70
CA GLN A 55 26.73 74.39 35.62
C GLN A 55 26.37 73.08 34.93
N VAL A 56 26.34 72.00 35.71
CA VAL A 56 25.84 70.70 35.30
C VAL A 56 24.88 70.17 36.35
N THR A 57 23.84 69.49 35.90
CA THR A 57 22.92 68.76 36.76
C THR A 57 22.69 67.36 36.21
N ALA A 58 22.44 66.41 37.11
CA ALA A 58 21.92 65.11 36.73
C ALA A 58 20.52 65.26 36.14
N THR A 59 20.22 64.52 35.08
CA THR A 59 18.86 64.39 34.54
C THR A 59 18.28 62.98 34.74
N GLY A 60 19.12 61.98 35.03
CA GLY A 60 18.73 60.57 35.25
C GLY A 60 19.28 59.65 34.15
N ASN A 61 19.32 58.34 34.38
CA ASN A 61 19.72 57.32 33.39
C ASN A 61 21.08 57.60 32.69
N GLY A 62 22.15 57.86 33.45
CA GLY A 62 23.48 58.17 32.90
C GLY A 62 23.62 59.56 32.25
N THR A 63 22.52 60.29 32.04
CA THR A 63 22.54 61.60 31.36
C THR A 63 22.78 62.78 32.30
N VAL A 64 23.42 63.82 31.74
CA VAL A 64 23.67 65.11 32.39
C VAL A 64 23.15 66.25 31.54
N ALA A 65 22.62 67.29 32.17
CA ALA A 65 22.33 68.54 31.51
C ALA A 65 23.38 69.59 31.88
N ALA A 66 24.06 70.13 30.86
CA ALA A 66 25.03 71.19 30.98
C ALA A 66 24.41 72.52 30.55
N ALA A 67 24.62 73.57 31.35
CA ALA A 67 24.13 74.91 31.06
C ALA A 67 25.27 75.93 31.14
N GLY A 68 25.14 76.98 30.32
CA GLY A 68 26.18 77.97 30.20
C GLY A 68 25.86 79.12 29.27
N GLN A 69 26.91 79.83 28.88
CA GLN A 69 26.86 80.95 27.97
C GLN A 69 27.44 80.53 26.61
N LEU A 70 26.69 80.71 25.55
CA LEU A 70 27.08 80.50 24.17
C LEU A 70 27.56 81.83 23.60
N HIS A 71 28.86 81.99 23.35
CA HIS A 71 29.35 83.25 22.78
C HIS A 71 28.95 83.43 21.33
N TYR A 72 28.68 84.67 20.92
CA TYR A 72 28.29 84.99 19.55
C TYR A 72 29.24 84.36 18.50
N SER A 73 28.66 83.77 17.45
CA SER A 73 29.39 83.20 16.31
C SER A 73 28.48 83.10 15.09
N THR A 74 29.04 83.35 13.91
CA THR A 74 28.33 83.20 12.63
C THR A 74 28.20 81.75 12.16
N SER A 75 28.98 80.84 12.75
CA SER A 75 28.88 79.40 12.50
C SER A 75 28.10 78.70 13.61
N ALA A 76 27.23 77.78 13.21
CA ALA A 76 26.57 76.85 14.10
C ALA A 76 27.60 76.01 14.87
N ARG A 77 27.27 75.69 16.11
CA ARG A 77 28.09 74.84 16.97
C ARG A 77 27.32 73.58 17.29
N THR A 78 28.05 72.55 17.65
CA THR A 78 27.51 71.28 18.13
C THR A 78 28.04 71.06 19.53
N PHE A 79 27.19 70.58 20.43
CA PHE A 79 27.60 70.14 21.75
C PHE A 79 26.80 68.92 22.16
N GLY A 80 27.46 67.76 22.19
CA GLY A 80 26.74 66.49 22.16
C GLY A 80 25.98 66.35 20.83
N LEU A 81 24.73 65.92 20.90
CA LEU A 81 23.81 65.81 19.76
C LEU A 81 23.08 67.13 19.43
N ASP A 82 23.22 68.15 20.27
CA ASP A 82 22.50 69.42 20.10
C ASP A 82 23.26 70.37 19.17
N SER A 83 22.51 71.01 18.24
CA SER A 83 23.02 72.14 17.46
C SER A 83 22.70 73.45 18.18
N LEU A 84 23.74 74.21 18.51
CA LEU A 84 23.67 75.47 19.25
C LEU A 84 23.96 76.65 18.32
N ASN A 85 23.00 77.57 18.21
CA ASN A 85 23.10 78.78 17.39
C ASN A 85 22.82 80.03 18.22
N SER A 86 23.47 81.14 17.86
CA SER A 86 23.17 82.47 18.39
C SER A 86 23.08 83.47 17.25
N SER A 87 22.07 84.34 17.26
CA SER A 87 21.75 85.25 16.15
C SER A 87 22.37 86.64 16.27
N ASP A 88 22.49 87.18 17.48
CA ASP A 88 22.76 88.61 17.67
C ASP A 88 23.46 88.97 18.99
N GLY A 89 24.12 88.00 19.65
CA GLY A 89 24.87 88.28 20.86
C GLY A 89 25.40 87.03 21.55
N ASP A 90 25.72 87.16 22.84
CA ASP A 90 25.96 85.98 23.67
C ASP A 90 24.61 85.49 24.22
N ASP A 91 24.33 84.21 24.05
CA ASP A 91 23.09 83.58 24.49
C ASP A 91 23.33 82.59 25.63
N ILE A 92 22.25 82.07 26.20
CA ILE A 92 22.29 80.92 27.11
C ILE A 92 22.13 79.63 26.30
N PHE A 93 22.78 78.55 26.74
CA PHE A 93 22.50 77.22 26.22
C PHE A 93 22.16 76.26 27.36
N LEU A 94 21.36 75.25 27.03
CA LEU A 94 21.11 74.06 27.81
C LEU A 94 21.28 72.88 26.85
N ALA A 95 22.25 72.01 27.13
CA ALA A 95 22.52 70.82 26.31
C ALA A 95 22.43 69.58 27.18
N ARG A 96 21.79 68.52 26.67
CA ARG A 96 21.82 67.21 27.32
C ARG A 96 22.96 66.40 26.76
N MET A 97 23.64 65.68 27.63
CA MET A 97 24.81 64.88 27.29
C MET A 97 24.65 63.51 27.92
N SER A 98 25.01 62.50 27.15
CA SER A 98 25.04 61.11 27.55
C SER A 98 26.39 60.53 27.12
N ALA A 99 26.76 59.44 27.77
CA ALA A 99 27.79 58.57 27.22
C ALA A 99 27.29 57.90 25.93
N ASP A 100 28.26 57.38 25.21
CA ASP A 100 28.16 56.50 24.05
C ASP A 100 29.24 55.44 24.35
N ALA A 101 28.83 54.39 25.06
CA ALA A 101 29.75 53.47 25.73
C ALA A 101 30.43 52.49 24.78
N ASP A 102 29.76 52.12 23.70
CA ASP A 102 30.23 51.21 22.67
C ASP A 102 30.74 51.93 21.40
N ALA A 103 30.59 53.26 21.34
CA ALA A 103 31.08 54.15 20.29
C ALA A 103 30.41 53.91 18.92
N ASP A 104 29.14 53.53 18.92
CA ASP A 104 28.34 53.28 17.71
C ASP A 104 27.77 54.56 17.06
N GLY A 105 27.89 55.68 17.77
CA GLY A 105 27.42 57.00 17.33
C GLY A 105 26.00 57.33 17.79
N ILE A 106 25.37 56.42 18.53
CA ILE A 106 24.12 56.58 19.25
C ILE A 106 24.47 56.70 20.74
N THR A 107 23.81 57.63 21.41
CA THR A 107 24.07 57.85 22.84
C THR A 107 23.29 56.85 23.68
N ASP A 108 23.87 56.33 24.78
CA ASP A 108 23.28 55.30 25.67
C ASP A 108 21.79 55.53 26.00
N ASN A 109 21.35 56.79 26.12
CA ASN A 109 19.96 57.11 26.44
C ASN A 109 18.96 57.01 25.27
N ARG A 110 19.46 56.69 24.08
CA ARG A 110 18.74 56.47 22.81
C ARG A 110 19.16 55.15 22.15
N ASP A 111 20.09 54.45 22.78
CA ASP A 111 20.71 53.25 22.28
C ASP A 111 19.94 52.06 22.85
N ASN A 112 19.40 51.24 21.97
CA ASN A 112 18.70 50.01 22.35
C ASN A 112 19.67 48.89 22.77
N CYS A 113 20.97 49.03 22.49
CA CYS A 113 22.02 48.10 22.90
C CYS A 113 23.24 48.82 23.46
N GLN A 114 23.06 49.53 24.58
CA GLN A 114 24.04 50.41 25.26
C GLN A 114 25.50 49.93 25.39
N GLN A 115 25.80 48.65 25.22
CA GLN A 115 27.14 48.08 25.37
C GLN A 115 27.61 47.31 24.12
N ILE A 116 26.80 47.22 23.07
CA ILE A 116 27.05 46.41 21.87
C ILE A 116 26.84 47.27 20.63
N TYR A 117 27.95 47.57 19.96
CA TYR A 117 28.00 48.45 18.79
C TYR A 117 26.95 48.08 17.72
N ASN A 118 25.89 48.89 17.58
CA ASN A 118 24.83 48.69 16.58
C ASN A 118 24.27 50.02 15.99
N PRO A 119 25.05 50.71 15.13
CA PRO A 119 24.65 52.03 14.61
C PRO A 119 23.33 52.06 13.82
N SER A 120 22.85 50.90 13.35
CA SER A 120 21.56 50.76 12.65
C SER A 120 20.36 50.78 13.59
N GLN A 121 20.56 50.45 14.88
CA GLN A 121 19.52 50.43 15.91
C GLN A 121 18.28 49.67 15.45
N THR A 122 18.50 48.53 14.81
CA THR A 122 17.40 47.62 14.44
C THR A 122 16.80 47.03 15.72
N ASN A 123 15.50 46.79 15.66
CA ASN A 123 14.64 46.33 16.75
C ASN A 123 13.38 45.79 16.04
N TYR A 124 13.34 44.47 15.86
CA TYR A 124 12.34 43.80 15.04
C TYR A 124 10.97 43.75 15.73
N ASP A 125 10.89 43.30 16.98
CA ASP A 125 9.67 43.22 17.79
C ASP A 125 9.14 44.56 18.34
N GLY A 126 9.98 45.59 18.38
CA GLY A 126 9.67 46.92 18.89
C GLY A 126 9.81 47.10 20.39
N ASP A 127 10.56 46.24 21.10
CA ASP A 127 10.72 46.31 22.56
C ASP A 127 11.74 47.38 23.02
N SER A 128 12.38 47.19 24.18
CA SER A 128 13.41 48.09 24.70
C SER A 128 14.85 47.73 24.32
N GLN A 129 15.08 46.50 23.88
CA GLN A 129 16.36 45.99 23.40
C GLN A 129 16.41 46.15 21.88
N GLY A 130 17.52 45.76 21.26
CA GLY A 130 17.63 45.76 19.80
C GLY A 130 18.24 44.46 19.35
N ASP A 131 18.09 44.13 18.07
CA ASP A 131 18.32 42.76 17.57
C ASP A 131 19.67 42.13 17.99
N ILE A 132 20.72 42.95 18.13
CA ILE A 132 22.05 42.44 18.48
C ILE A 132 22.22 42.08 19.97
N CYS A 133 21.32 42.55 20.81
CA CYS A 133 21.38 42.43 22.27
C CYS A 133 20.07 41.97 22.90
N ASP A 134 19.03 41.77 22.10
CA ASP A 134 17.93 40.90 22.48
C ASP A 134 18.36 39.43 22.37
N GLY A 135 17.60 38.55 22.99
CA GLY A 135 17.80 37.11 22.82
C GLY A 135 16.55 36.40 22.33
N ASP A 136 15.55 37.17 21.89
CA ASP A 136 14.23 36.78 21.40
C ASP A 136 13.77 37.97 20.53
N ASP A 137 14.20 37.98 19.27
CA ASP A 137 14.11 39.14 18.36
C ASP A 137 12.68 39.40 17.85
N ASP A 138 11.77 38.42 17.92
CA ASP A 138 10.37 38.52 17.48
C ASP A 138 9.33 38.36 18.62
N ALA A 139 9.80 38.12 19.85
CA ALA A 139 9.08 38.13 21.11
C ALA A 139 7.99 37.07 21.23
N GLU A 140 8.21 35.88 20.66
CA GLU A 140 7.29 34.76 20.84
C GLU A 140 7.56 33.96 22.14
N GLY A 141 8.78 33.99 22.70
CA GLY A 141 9.17 33.31 23.95
C GLY A 141 10.18 32.14 23.87
N ILE A 142 10.58 31.70 22.69
CA ILE A 142 11.76 30.92 22.34
C ILE A 142 12.95 31.89 22.19
N ALA A 143 14.17 31.38 22.22
CA ALA A 143 15.36 32.23 22.16
C ALA A 143 16.06 32.05 20.81
N ASP A 144 16.56 33.12 20.20
CA ASP A 144 17.16 33.14 18.85
C ASP A 144 18.20 32.03 18.60
N SER A 145 18.86 31.55 19.66
CA SER A 145 19.87 30.49 19.57
C SER A 145 19.32 29.09 19.29
N VAL A 146 18.03 28.88 19.52
CA VAL A 146 17.31 27.62 19.31
C VAL A 146 16.06 27.83 18.44
N ASP A 147 15.86 29.05 17.96
CA ASP A 147 14.75 29.44 17.10
C ASP A 147 15.15 29.24 15.61
N SER A 148 14.34 28.49 14.87
CA SER A 148 14.47 28.28 13.43
C SER A 148 14.03 29.52 12.62
N CYS A 149 13.17 30.35 13.22
CA CYS A 149 12.62 31.59 12.70
C CYS A 149 12.93 32.83 13.58
N PRO A 150 14.21 33.19 13.86
CA PRO A 150 14.56 34.29 14.80
C PRO A 150 14.02 35.69 14.47
N MET A 151 13.44 35.89 13.30
CA MET A 151 12.77 37.13 12.91
C MET A 151 11.44 36.79 12.25
N GLY A 152 10.62 36.00 12.95
CA GLY A 152 9.38 35.41 12.47
C GLY A 152 8.19 36.36 12.51
N VAL A 153 6.97 35.81 12.51
CA VAL A 153 5.75 36.61 12.55
C VAL A 153 5.60 37.25 13.93
N LEU A 154 5.37 38.57 14.00
CA LEU A 154 5.16 39.23 15.29
C LEU A 154 3.75 39.00 15.88
N GLY A 155 3.67 38.96 17.21
CA GLY A 155 2.41 39.12 17.96
C GLY A 155 1.67 37.82 18.29
N TRP A 156 2.40 36.70 18.37
CA TRP A 156 1.93 35.43 18.90
C TRP A 156 2.87 34.96 20.02
N THR A 157 2.74 33.73 20.49
CA THR A 157 3.56 33.17 21.57
C THR A 157 3.71 31.69 21.31
N SER A 158 4.94 31.18 21.32
CA SER A 158 5.20 29.75 21.15
C SER A 158 4.47 28.90 22.20
N ASN A 159 3.80 27.86 21.72
CA ASN A 159 3.15 26.81 22.50
C ASN A 159 2.69 25.68 21.56
N ASN A 160 2.43 24.50 22.12
CA ASN A 160 1.98 23.25 21.44
C ASN A 160 0.74 23.36 20.52
N THR A 161 0.10 24.51 20.34
CA THR A 161 -1.02 24.68 19.40
C THR A 161 -0.75 25.68 18.28
N THR A 162 0.42 26.31 18.27
CA THR A 162 0.82 27.33 17.29
C THR A 162 2.28 27.23 16.87
N ASP A 163 2.97 26.21 17.39
CA ASP A 163 4.39 25.88 17.31
C ASP A 163 4.49 24.50 17.96
N HIS A 164 4.19 23.49 17.15
CA HIS A 164 3.96 22.12 17.63
C HIS A 164 5.25 21.45 18.12
N ASP A 165 6.35 21.64 17.40
CA ASP A 165 7.67 21.10 17.72
C ASP A 165 8.53 22.00 18.63
N THR A 166 8.08 23.23 18.90
CA THR A 166 8.72 24.23 19.75
C THR A 166 10.02 24.80 19.21
N ASP A 167 10.14 24.90 17.89
CA ASP A 167 11.33 25.43 17.21
C ASP A 167 11.29 26.95 16.98
N GLY A 168 10.20 27.64 17.37
CA GLY A 168 10.06 29.09 17.24
C GLY A 168 9.49 29.56 15.90
N CYS A 169 9.29 28.65 14.94
CA CYS A 169 8.48 28.90 13.76
C CYS A 169 6.99 28.71 14.07
N LYS A 170 6.15 29.46 13.35
CA LYS A 170 4.70 29.38 13.51
C LYS A 170 4.08 28.47 12.46
N ASP A 171 3.47 27.37 12.92
CA ASP A 171 2.81 26.32 12.13
C ASP A 171 2.10 26.87 10.86
N ASP A 172 1.02 27.64 11.05
CA ASP A 172 0.15 28.09 9.97
C ASP A 172 0.79 29.01 8.89
N VAL A 173 2.01 29.53 9.10
CA VAL A 173 2.53 30.67 8.31
C VAL A 173 3.97 30.54 7.85
N GLU A 174 4.88 30.09 8.71
CA GLU A 174 6.32 30.13 8.46
C GLU A 174 7.05 28.83 8.74
N ASP A 175 6.42 27.92 9.48
CA ASP A 175 6.81 26.52 9.52
C ASP A 175 6.26 25.77 8.30
N LEU A 176 6.98 24.76 7.84
CA LEU A 176 6.58 23.88 6.73
C LEU A 176 6.69 22.39 7.09
N ASP A 177 7.10 22.09 8.32
CA ASP A 177 7.35 20.76 8.89
C ASP A 177 7.05 20.85 10.39
N ASP A 178 5.75 20.92 10.73
CA ASP A 178 5.27 21.29 12.08
C ASP A 178 5.75 20.32 13.18
N ASP A 179 6.13 19.08 12.85
CA ASP A 179 6.60 18.07 13.81
C ASP A 179 8.09 17.68 13.68
N ASN A 180 8.76 18.26 12.68
CA ASN A 180 10.19 18.18 12.40
C ASN A 180 10.69 16.74 12.15
N ASP A 181 9.86 15.91 11.53
CA ASP A 181 10.21 14.54 11.13
C ASP A 181 10.97 14.47 9.78
N GLY A 182 11.02 15.59 9.04
CA GLY A 182 11.74 15.73 7.77
C GLY A 182 10.87 15.59 6.52
N LEU A 183 9.56 15.38 6.67
CA LEU A 183 8.57 15.54 5.60
C LEU A 183 7.87 16.90 5.74
N LEU A 184 7.59 17.53 4.60
CA LEU A 184 6.87 18.81 4.62
C LEU A 184 5.38 18.56 4.82
N ASP A 185 4.66 19.43 5.51
CA ASP A 185 3.22 19.31 5.78
C ASP A 185 2.37 19.00 4.54
N SER A 186 2.82 19.49 3.37
CA SER A 186 2.14 19.26 2.09
C SER A 186 2.17 17.82 1.58
N ASN A 187 3.12 17.03 2.08
CA ASN A 187 3.37 15.64 1.75
C ASN A 187 3.30 14.73 2.99
N ASP A 188 2.88 15.29 4.13
CA ASP A 188 2.79 14.59 5.40
C ASP A 188 1.30 14.37 5.73
N ALA A 189 0.89 13.10 5.85
CA ALA A 189 -0.47 12.71 6.24
C ALA A 189 -0.76 13.04 7.71
N CYS A 190 0.29 13.10 8.53
CA CYS A 190 0.29 13.36 9.96
C CYS A 190 0.81 14.74 10.36
N MET A 191 0.94 15.73 9.46
CA MET A 191 1.39 17.14 9.63
C MET A 191 1.92 17.58 11.02
N ALA A 192 1.10 17.49 12.08
CA ALA A 192 1.50 17.76 13.47
C ALA A 192 1.55 16.45 14.29
N GLY A 193 2.46 15.55 13.94
CA GLY A 193 2.60 14.20 14.46
C GLY A 193 3.49 14.10 15.69
N THR A 194 4.10 12.94 15.89
CA THR A 194 4.91 12.66 17.07
C THR A 194 6.25 13.37 16.94
N LEU A 195 6.73 14.00 17.98
CA LEU A 195 8.03 14.68 17.93
C LEU A 195 9.21 13.71 18.15
N ASN A 196 10.40 14.11 17.71
CA ASN A 196 11.70 13.44 17.95
C ASN A 196 11.89 12.09 17.25
N TRP A 197 11.47 12.00 16.00
CA TRP A 197 11.84 10.91 15.11
C TRP A 197 12.07 11.49 13.71
N SER A 198 12.21 10.65 12.70
CA SER A 198 12.35 11.13 11.33
C SER A 198 11.66 10.15 10.38
N SER A 199 10.87 10.63 9.44
CA SER A 199 10.24 9.80 8.42
C SER A 199 11.30 9.08 7.57
N ASN A 200 11.20 7.75 7.53
CA ASN A 200 12.01 6.86 6.69
C ASN A 200 11.44 5.44 6.77
N GLY A 201 11.71 4.62 5.74
CA GLY A 201 11.23 3.23 5.61
C GLY A 201 11.54 2.23 6.75
N THR A 202 12.18 2.63 7.86
CA THR A 202 12.30 1.80 9.07
C THR A 202 11.42 2.23 10.23
N THR A 203 10.89 3.45 10.22
CA THR A 203 10.03 4.02 11.27
C THR A 203 8.69 4.51 10.75
N ASP A 204 8.55 4.63 9.44
CA ASP A 204 7.41 5.04 8.64
C ASP A 204 7.58 4.29 7.30
N TYR A 205 6.84 3.20 7.14
CA TYR A 205 7.12 2.19 6.13
C TYR A 205 6.81 2.68 4.71
N ASP A 206 5.69 3.38 4.52
CA ASP A 206 5.26 3.97 3.25
C ASP A 206 5.82 5.37 2.98
N THR A 207 6.41 6.00 4.00
CA THR A 207 7.02 7.34 3.98
C THR A 207 6.02 8.47 3.78
N ASP A 208 4.84 8.37 4.38
CA ASP A 208 3.80 9.40 4.34
C ASP A 208 3.86 10.42 5.48
N GLY A 209 4.78 10.28 6.44
CA GLY A 209 4.94 11.17 7.61
C GLY A 209 4.17 10.71 8.85
N CYS A 210 3.39 9.65 8.75
CA CYS A 210 2.80 8.98 9.90
C CYS A 210 3.74 7.92 10.46
N LYS A 211 3.89 7.92 11.78
CA LYS A 211 4.75 6.95 12.45
C LYS A 211 4.04 5.62 12.68
N ASP A 212 4.58 4.54 12.11
CA ASP A 212 4.11 3.15 12.25
C ASP A 212 3.66 2.78 13.68
N SER A 213 4.45 3.20 14.66
CA SER A 213 4.30 2.65 16.02
C SER A 213 3.09 3.18 16.79
N ASN A 214 2.52 4.32 16.38
CA ASN A 214 1.54 5.02 17.22
C ASN A 214 0.64 6.06 16.53
N GLU A 215 0.88 6.41 15.27
CA GLU A 215 0.09 7.43 14.55
C GLU A 215 -0.48 6.90 13.25
N ASP A 216 0.28 6.05 12.59
CA ASP A 216 -0.17 5.31 11.43
C ASP A 216 -1.07 4.14 11.85
N LEU A 217 -2.05 3.84 11.00
CA LEU A 217 -2.97 2.72 11.14
C LEU A 217 -3.01 1.84 9.87
N ASP A 218 -2.22 2.17 8.87
CA ASP A 218 -2.16 1.58 7.52
C ASP A 218 -0.72 1.78 7.01
N ASP A 219 0.21 1.01 7.59
CA ASP A 219 1.66 1.22 7.45
C ASP A 219 2.16 1.15 5.98
N ASP A 220 1.41 0.53 5.06
CA ASP A 220 1.75 0.41 3.63
C ASP A 220 0.83 1.18 2.64
N ASP A 221 -0.08 2.00 3.16
CA ASP A 221 -1.05 2.88 2.46
C ASP A 221 -1.82 2.16 1.33
N ASP A 222 -2.24 0.93 1.62
CA ASP A 222 -3.01 0.11 0.70
C ASP A 222 -4.54 0.28 0.93
N SER A 223 -4.94 1.06 1.94
CA SER A 223 -6.31 1.33 2.41
C SER A 223 -6.94 0.29 3.35
N VAL A 224 -6.20 -0.73 3.75
CA VAL A 224 -6.55 -1.72 4.76
C VAL A 224 -5.79 -1.40 6.05
N ASN A 225 -6.48 -1.45 7.18
CA ASN A 225 -5.85 -1.11 8.46
C ASN A 225 -5.03 -2.29 9.00
N ASP A 226 -3.84 -2.05 9.56
CA ASP A 226 -2.93 -3.07 10.09
C ASP A 226 -3.57 -4.15 10.99
N THR A 227 -4.65 -3.78 11.69
CA THR A 227 -5.34 -4.68 12.61
C THR A 227 -6.20 -5.75 11.94
N VAL A 228 -6.61 -5.49 10.70
CA VAL A 228 -7.37 -6.41 9.85
C VAL A 228 -6.56 -6.88 8.65
N ASP A 229 -5.40 -6.27 8.43
CA ASP A 229 -4.46 -6.59 7.36
C ASP A 229 -3.62 -7.84 7.69
N SER A 230 -3.56 -8.80 6.77
CA SER A 230 -2.71 -10.00 6.83
C SER A 230 -1.26 -9.71 6.43
N CYS A 231 -1.04 -8.66 5.64
CA CYS A 231 0.21 -8.12 5.16
C CYS A 231 0.46 -6.64 5.58
N PRO A 232 0.45 -6.25 6.88
CA PRO A 232 0.51 -4.84 7.31
C PRO A 232 1.75 -4.02 6.91
N LYS A 233 2.74 -4.64 6.27
CA LYS A 233 3.92 -3.97 5.69
C LYS A 233 4.21 -4.64 4.36
N GLY A 234 3.20 -4.64 3.49
CA GLY A 234 3.19 -5.28 2.19
C GLY A 234 3.78 -4.39 1.12
N SER A 235 3.31 -4.57 -0.11
CA SER A 235 3.83 -3.87 -1.26
C SER A 235 3.35 -2.42 -1.23
N LEU A 236 4.22 -1.47 -1.56
CA LEU A 236 3.83 -0.06 -1.57
C LEU A 236 3.25 0.38 -2.94
N GLY A 237 2.35 1.35 -2.91
CA GLY A 237 1.89 2.08 -4.11
C GLY A 237 0.77 1.40 -4.91
N TRP A 238 -0.04 0.59 -4.25
CA TRP A 238 -1.29 0.04 -4.75
C TRP A 238 -2.40 0.32 -3.73
N ILE A 239 -3.63 -0.10 -4.02
CA ILE A 239 -4.74 -0.02 -3.06
C ILE A 239 -5.53 -1.33 -3.11
N SER A 240 -5.99 -1.81 -1.97
CA SER A 240 -6.90 -2.93 -1.86
C SER A 240 -8.21 -2.66 -2.61
N THR A 241 -8.49 -3.54 -3.56
CA THR A 241 -9.73 -3.54 -4.33
C THR A 241 -10.06 -4.98 -4.68
N PRO A 242 -11.35 -5.34 -4.92
CA PRO A 242 -11.75 -6.70 -5.33
C PRO A 242 -11.16 -7.21 -6.66
N SER A 243 -10.24 -6.46 -7.28
CA SER A 243 -9.52 -6.87 -8.49
C SER A 243 -8.02 -7.04 -8.29
N THR A 244 -7.49 -6.62 -7.15
CA THR A 244 -6.07 -6.65 -6.77
C THR A 244 -5.83 -7.36 -5.45
N ASP A 245 -6.88 -7.47 -4.63
CA ASP A 245 -6.97 -8.13 -3.33
C ASP A 245 -8.40 -8.73 -3.31
N HIS A 246 -8.51 -10.03 -3.64
CA HIS A 246 -9.80 -10.67 -3.93
C HIS A 246 -10.62 -10.92 -2.66
N ASP A 247 -10.00 -11.36 -1.57
CA ASP A 247 -10.61 -11.59 -0.27
C ASP A 247 -10.75 -10.30 0.58
N GLY A 248 -9.94 -9.28 0.30
CA GLY A 248 -9.94 -8.00 0.99
C GLY A 248 -9.11 -8.01 2.26
N ASP A 249 -8.10 -8.87 2.38
CA ASP A 249 -7.29 -9.03 3.58
C ASP A 249 -6.06 -8.11 3.66
N GLY A 250 -5.83 -7.26 2.65
CA GLY A 250 -4.69 -6.33 2.58
C GLY A 250 -3.44 -6.93 1.94
N CYS A 251 -3.47 -8.18 1.49
CA CYS A 251 -2.39 -8.78 0.73
C CYS A 251 -2.61 -8.60 -0.79
N LEU A 252 -1.54 -8.22 -1.51
CA LEU A 252 -1.62 -8.12 -2.96
C LEU A 252 -1.59 -9.51 -3.61
N ASP A 253 -2.71 -9.93 -4.22
CA ASP A 253 -2.91 -11.22 -4.92
C ASP A 253 -1.67 -11.66 -5.74
N SER A 254 -1.09 -10.71 -6.48
CA SER A 254 -0.09 -11.03 -7.51
C SER A 254 1.33 -11.27 -6.97
N VAL A 255 1.61 -10.95 -5.71
CA VAL A 255 2.97 -10.91 -5.16
C VAL A 255 3.06 -11.49 -3.75
N GLU A 256 2.12 -11.16 -2.88
CA GLU A 256 2.24 -11.34 -1.42
C GLU A 256 1.23 -12.31 -0.86
N ASP A 257 0.04 -12.34 -1.46
CA ASP A 257 -0.97 -13.33 -1.17
C ASP A 257 -0.63 -14.68 -1.82
N VAL A 258 -1.02 -15.76 -1.13
CA VAL A 258 -0.83 -17.14 -1.58
C VAL A 258 -2.13 -17.94 -1.52
N ASP A 259 -3.24 -17.30 -1.14
CA ASP A 259 -4.57 -17.85 -0.89
C ASP A 259 -5.60 -16.74 -1.19
N ASP A 260 -5.74 -16.41 -2.49
CA ASP A 260 -6.44 -15.20 -2.98
C ASP A 260 -7.91 -15.09 -2.48
N ASP A 261 -8.57 -16.20 -2.10
CA ASP A 261 -9.97 -16.25 -1.63
C ASP A 261 -10.17 -16.68 -0.16
N ASP A 262 -9.07 -16.85 0.57
CA ASP A 262 -8.97 -17.06 2.02
C ASP A 262 -9.75 -18.28 2.53
N ASP A 263 -9.83 -19.32 1.70
CA ASP A 263 -10.54 -20.56 2.02
C ASP A 263 -9.64 -21.55 2.80
N GLY A 264 -8.32 -21.30 2.83
CA GLY A 264 -7.30 -22.07 3.51
C GLY A 264 -6.49 -23.03 2.62
N ILE A 265 -6.76 -23.06 1.32
CA ILE A 265 -6.02 -23.78 0.29
C ILE A 265 -5.22 -22.76 -0.53
N ARG A 266 -3.93 -23.03 -0.73
CA ARG A 266 -3.09 -22.12 -1.50
C ARG A 266 -3.41 -22.20 -2.98
N ASP A 267 -3.29 -21.09 -3.70
CA ASP A 267 -3.54 -21.02 -5.16
C ASP A 267 -2.79 -22.08 -5.99
N GLU A 268 -1.61 -22.53 -5.53
CA GLU A 268 -0.84 -23.56 -6.23
C GLU A 268 -1.43 -24.98 -6.13
N TYR A 269 -2.32 -25.20 -5.17
CA TYR A 269 -3.09 -26.43 -4.93
C TYR A 269 -4.59 -26.22 -5.09
N ASP A 270 -5.02 -25.01 -5.45
CA ASP A 270 -6.41 -24.63 -5.57
C ASP A 270 -6.86 -24.57 -7.05
N SER A 271 -7.86 -25.38 -7.40
CA SER A 271 -8.52 -25.35 -8.70
C SER A 271 -9.36 -24.09 -8.91
N CYS A 272 -9.85 -23.51 -7.82
CA CYS A 272 -10.73 -22.37 -7.68
C CYS A 272 -10.11 -21.22 -6.88
N GLY A 273 -8.78 -20.99 -6.91
CA GLY A 273 -8.10 -19.97 -6.08
C GLY A 273 -8.39 -18.50 -6.40
N ARG A 274 -9.61 -18.16 -6.83
CA ARG A 274 -10.30 -16.86 -6.77
C ARG A 274 -11.81 -17.13 -6.65
N GLY A 275 -12.16 -18.05 -5.78
CA GLY A 275 -13.49 -18.61 -5.63
C GLY A 275 -14.40 -17.73 -4.81
N GLU A 276 -15.49 -18.32 -4.32
CA GLU A 276 -16.43 -17.67 -3.43
C GLU A 276 -15.76 -17.37 -2.08
N LEU A 277 -16.03 -16.20 -1.52
CA LEU A 277 -15.43 -15.76 -0.26
C LEU A 277 -16.25 -16.20 0.96
N ASN A 278 -15.65 -16.15 2.15
CA ASN A 278 -16.28 -16.39 3.46
C ASN A 278 -16.69 -17.85 3.74
N TRP A 279 -15.91 -18.80 3.28
CA TRP A 279 -15.97 -20.19 3.71
C TRP A 279 -14.55 -20.68 3.98
N THR A 280 -14.41 -21.94 4.38
CA THR A 280 -13.09 -22.55 4.58
C THR A 280 -13.15 -23.98 4.09
N SER A 281 -12.13 -24.43 3.37
CA SER A 281 -12.01 -25.81 2.91
C SER A 281 -12.07 -26.79 4.08
N SER A 282 -12.88 -27.83 3.89
CA SER A 282 -13.06 -28.93 4.84
C SER A 282 -13.67 -30.12 4.12
N ASN A 283 -13.45 -31.33 4.65
CA ASN A 283 -13.98 -32.58 4.11
C ASN A 283 -15.52 -32.75 4.07
N ILE A 284 -16.28 -31.66 4.29
CA ILE A 284 -17.75 -31.58 4.20
C ILE A 284 -18.17 -30.53 3.16
N THR A 285 -17.29 -29.58 2.84
CA THR A 285 -17.56 -28.43 1.96
C THR A 285 -16.66 -28.40 0.72
N ASP A 286 -15.59 -29.20 0.75
CA ASP A 286 -14.57 -29.40 -0.28
C ASP A 286 -14.11 -30.86 -0.08
N ASN A 287 -14.77 -31.81 -0.75
CA ASN A 287 -14.63 -33.22 -0.44
C ASN A 287 -13.32 -33.83 -0.95
N ASP A 288 -12.85 -33.43 -2.13
CA ASP A 288 -11.56 -33.84 -2.70
C ASP A 288 -10.36 -33.01 -2.19
N GLY A 289 -10.63 -31.81 -1.64
CA GLY A 289 -9.64 -30.93 -1.06
C GLY A 289 -8.93 -30.06 -2.10
N ASP A 290 -9.59 -29.74 -3.21
CA ASP A 290 -9.01 -28.97 -4.31
C ASP A 290 -9.25 -27.45 -4.23
N GLY A 291 -9.89 -26.97 -3.15
CA GLY A 291 -10.19 -25.55 -2.92
C GLY A 291 -11.43 -25.04 -3.63
N CYS A 292 -12.16 -25.90 -4.35
CA CYS A 292 -13.47 -25.54 -4.89
C CYS A 292 -14.60 -25.87 -3.89
N LEU A 293 -15.54 -24.94 -3.72
CA LEU A 293 -16.72 -25.20 -2.90
C LEU A 293 -17.70 -26.17 -3.62
N ASP A 294 -17.83 -27.40 -3.10
CA ASP A 294 -18.73 -28.49 -3.59
C ASP A 294 -20.10 -27.95 -4.04
N ALA A 295 -20.68 -27.06 -3.23
CA ALA A 295 -22.06 -26.62 -3.44
C ALA A 295 -22.28 -25.71 -4.66
N THR A 296 -21.23 -25.05 -5.17
CA THR A 296 -21.40 -23.94 -6.13
C THR A 296 -20.31 -23.81 -7.19
N GLU A 297 -19.09 -24.27 -6.93
CA GLU A 297 -17.93 -24.00 -7.78
C GLU A 297 -17.29 -25.27 -8.31
N ASP A 298 -17.38 -26.36 -7.55
CA ASP A 298 -17.00 -27.68 -8.02
C ASP A 298 -18.12 -28.33 -8.84
N LEU A 299 -17.72 -29.14 -9.82
CA LEU A 299 -18.58 -29.99 -10.63
C LEU A 299 -18.21 -31.48 -10.50
N ASN A 300 -17.22 -31.79 -9.66
CA ASN A 300 -16.70 -33.10 -9.39
C ASN A 300 -16.19 -33.21 -7.94
N ASP A 301 -17.12 -33.21 -6.98
CA ASP A 301 -16.85 -33.09 -5.54
C ASP A 301 -15.84 -34.15 -4.99
N ASP A 302 -15.61 -35.27 -5.66
CA ASP A 302 -14.66 -36.30 -5.22
C ASP A 302 -13.46 -36.53 -6.19
N ASP A 303 -13.29 -35.70 -7.22
CA ASP A 303 -12.29 -35.82 -8.29
C ASP A 303 -12.11 -37.26 -8.83
N ASP A 304 -13.22 -37.99 -8.98
CA ASP A 304 -13.22 -39.30 -9.62
C ASP A 304 -13.34 -39.18 -11.16
N HIS A 305 -13.69 -40.27 -11.84
CA HIS A 305 -13.82 -40.26 -13.30
C HIS A 305 -15.12 -39.62 -13.82
N TYR A 306 -16.13 -39.47 -12.97
CA TYR A 306 -17.42 -38.89 -13.29
C TYR A 306 -17.47 -37.41 -12.89
N GLN A 307 -18.66 -36.84 -12.96
CA GLN A 307 -18.96 -35.47 -12.59
C GLN A 307 -20.27 -35.56 -11.82
N ASP A 308 -20.56 -34.66 -10.89
CA ASP A 308 -21.68 -34.83 -9.95
C ASP A 308 -23.04 -35.07 -10.63
N TYR A 309 -23.21 -34.56 -11.85
CA TYR A 309 -24.46 -34.68 -12.58
C TYR A 309 -24.68 -36.05 -13.23
N ASP A 310 -23.60 -36.79 -13.49
CA ASP A 310 -23.56 -38.15 -14.06
C ASP A 310 -23.15 -39.20 -13.01
N ASP A 311 -22.99 -38.80 -11.75
CA ASP A 311 -22.52 -39.63 -10.64
C ASP A 311 -23.64 -39.87 -9.60
N SER A 312 -23.83 -41.14 -9.20
CA SER A 312 -24.72 -41.56 -8.12
C SER A 312 -24.17 -41.27 -6.72
N CYS A 313 -22.85 -41.12 -6.58
CA CYS A 313 -22.12 -40.84 -5.34
C CYS A 313 -21.21 -39.60 -5.39
N PRO A 314 -21.73 -38.38 -5.70
CA PRO A 314 -20.88 -37.19 -5.92
C PRO A 314 -19.88 -36.84 -4.81
N ASN A 315 -20.27 -36.91 -3.53
CA ASN A 315 -19.34 -36.67 -2.40
C ASN A 315 -18.74 -38.00 -1.89
N GLY A 316 -18.33 -38.84 -2.84
CA GLY A 316 -17.85 -40.18 -2.64
C GLY A 316 -16.38 -40.25 -2.25
N SER A 317 -15.79 -41.38 -2.57
CA SER A 317 -14.40 -41.70 -2.31
C SER A 317 -13.54 -40.88 -3.24
N VAL A 318 -12.53 -40.20 -2.72
CA VAL A 318 -11.80 -39.24 -3.55
C VAL A 318 -10.77 -39.87 -4.49
N GLY A 319 -10.65 -39.36 -5.71
CA GLY A 319 -9.48 -39.52 -6.60
C GLY A 319 -9.27 -40.94 -7.15
N TRP A 320 -10.33 -41.68 -7.43
CA TRP A 320 -10.26 -43.02 -8.04
C TRP A 320 -10.70 -43.01 -9.51
N TYR A 321 -10.56 -44.16 -10.16
CA TYR A 321 -10.91 -44.31 -11.57
C TYR A 321 -11.90 -45.44 -11.72
N SER A 322 -13.02 -45.16 -12.37
CA SER A 322 -14.00 -46.16 -12.78
C SER A 322 -13.40 -47.24 -13.69
N GLY A 323 -13.88 -48.46 -13.48
CA GLY A 323 -13.48 -49.63 -14.24
C GLY A 323 -14.29 -50.84 -13.81
N SER A 324 -14.30 -51.88 -14.65
CA SER A 324 -15.19 -53.06 -14.53
C SER A 324 -14.98 -53.96 -13.30
N ILE A 325 -14.28 -53.50 -12.27
CA ILE A 325 -13.97 -54.19 -10.99
C ILE A 325 -14.10 -53.21 -9.80
N THR A 326 -14.25 -51.92 -10.05
CA THR A 326 -14.24 -50.86 -9.03
C THR A 326 -15.48 -49.97 -9.10
N ASP A 327 -16.33 -50.22 -10.09
CA ASP A 327 -17.56 -49.54 -10.48
C ASP A 327 -18.20 -50.48 -11.52
N TYR A 328 -18.92 -51.49 -11.04
CA TYR A 328 -19.34 -52.62 -11.86
C TYR A 328 -20.49 -52.25 -12.81
N ASP A 329 -21.44 -51.45 -12.37
CA ASP A 329 -22.59 -50.97 -13.14
C ASP A 329 -22.32 -49.68 -13.93
N GLY A 330 -21.27 -48.93 -13.57
CA GLY A 330 -20.85 -47.72 -14.26
C GLY A 330 -21.59 -46.47 -13.78
N ASP A 331 -22.08 -46.42 -12.54
CA ASP A 331 -22.90 -45.33 -12.03
C ASP A 331 -22.13 -44.24 -11.27
N GLY A 332 -20.83 -44.44 -11.06
CA GLY A 332 -19.96 -43.50 -10.36
C GLY A 332 -19.82 -43.76 -8.86
N CYS A 333 -20.46 -44.79 -8.31
CA CYS A 333 -20.20 -45.25 -6.96
C CYS A 333 -19.11 -46.34 -6.94
N ARG A 334 -18.17 -46.25 -6.00
CA ARG A 334 -17.13 -47.27 -5.84
C ARG A 334 -17.65 -48.51 -5.10
N ASP A 335 -17.64 -49.66 -5.78
CA ASP A 335 -18.07 -50.99 -5.29
C ASP A 335 -17.61 -51.35 -3.85
N SER A 336 -16.44 -50.89 -3.43
CA SER A 336 -15.81 -51.40 -2.22
C SER A 336 -16.22 -50.72 -0.91
N ASP A 337 -16.84 -49.54 -0.98
CA ASP A 337 -17.03 -48.68 0.20
C ASP A 337 -18.19 -47.69 0.15
N GLU A 338 -18.78 -47.40 -1.01
CA GLU A 338 -19.90 -46.46 -1.11
C GLU A 338 -21.05 -46.93 -1.98
N ASP A 339 -20.76 -47.76 -2.99
CA ASP A 339 -21.81 -48.51 -3.65
C ASP A 339 -22.38 -49.58 -2.69
N LEU A 340 -23.70 -49.75 -2.74
CA LEU A 340 -24.42 -50.74 -1.96
C LEU A 340 -25.20 -51.72 -2.85
N ASP A 341 -25.14 -51.57 -4.18
CA ASP A 341 -25.87 -52.33 -5.20
C ASP A 341 -25.01 -52.37 -6.48
N ASP A 342 -23.92 -53.14 -6.44
CA ASP A 342 -22.84 -53.13 -7.44
C ASP A 342 -23.33 -53.37 -8.89
N ASP A 343 -24.46 -54.06 -9.11
CA ASP A 343 -25.02 -54.31 -10.45
C ASP A 343 -26.32 -53.55 -10.79
N ALA A 344 -26.73 -52.65 -9.89
CA ALA A 344 -27.91 -51.79 -9.98
C ALA A 344 -29.20 -52.53 -10.37
N ASP A 345 -29.42 -53.72 -9.82
CA ASP A 345 -30.65 -54.48 -10.01
C ASP A 345 -31.76 -54.10 -9.01
N GLY A 346 -31.40 -53.32 -7.97
CA GLY A 346 -32.27 -52.83 -6.91
C GLY A 346 -32.26 -53.66 -5.63
N ILE A 347 -31.42 -54.69 -5.52
CA ILE A 347 -31.15 -55.46 -4.30
C ILE A 347 -29.77 -55.08 -3.77
N LEU A 348 -29.69 -54.70 -2.49
CA LEU A 348 -28.41 -54.33 -1.91
C LEU A 348 -27.48 -55.54 -1.78
N ASP A 349 -26.17 -55.38 -1.95
CA ASP A 349 -25.17 -56.47 -1.92
C ASP A 349 -25.23 -57.33 -0.65
N VAL A 350 -25.67 -56.74 0.47
CA VAL A 350 -25.80 -57.43 1.76
C VAL A 350 -26.96 -58.42 1.81
N ASP A 351 -27.97 -58.19 0.97
CA ASP A 351 -29.17 -58.99 0.80
C ASP A 351 -29.15 -59.76 -0.55
N ASP A 352 -28.07 -59.62 -1.34
CA ASP A 352 -27.86 -60.26 -2.65
C ASP A 352 -26.85 -61.42 -2.59
N ASN A 353 -27.21 -62.56 -3.17
CA ASN A 353 -26.34 -63.73 -3.36
C ASN A 353 -25.48 -63.63 -4.64
N CYS A 354 -25.83 -62.72 -5.55
CA CYS A 354 -25.15 -62.40 -6.80
C CYS A 354 -24.78 -60.90 -6.94
N PRO A 355 -24.06 -60.25 -6.00
CA PRO A 355 -23.82 -58.80 -6.01
C PRO A 355 -23.25 -58.20 -7.29
N THR A 356 -22.55 -58.97 -8.13
CA THR A 356 -21.97 -58.50 -9.41
C THR A 356 -22.57 -59.29 -10.57
N GLY A 357 -23.89 -59.37 -10.60
CA GLY A 357 -24.69 -60.14 -11.54
C GLY A 357 -24.91 -59.41 -12.87
N VAL A 358 -26.06 -59.63 -13.49
CA VAL A 358 -26.43 -58.99 -14.74
C VAL A 358 -26.79 -57.57 -14.42
N MET A 359 -26.13 -56.61 -15.05
CA MET A 359 -26.44 -55.20 -14.79
C MET A 359 -27.87 -54.79 -15.20
N GLY A 360 -28.52 -54.00 -14.34
CA GLY A 360 -29.66 -53.15 -14.67
C GLY A 360 -30.98 -53.85 -15.03
N TRP A 361 -31.18 -55.11 -14.62
CA TRP A 361 -32.53 -55.68 -14.55
C TRP A 361 -33.19 -55.26 -13.23
N VAL A 362 -34.43 -55.65 -12.99
CA VAL A 362 -35.09 -55.32 -11.71
C VAL A 362 -35.74 -56.58 -11.20
N THR A 363 -35.41 -56.94 -9.95
CA THR A 363 -36.00 -58.10 -9.28
C THR A 363 -37.52 -58.11 -9.38
N ASN A 364 -38.08 -59.26 -9.72
CA ASN A 364 -39.51 -59.52 -9.57
C ASN A 364 -39.79 -61.03 -9.47
N PRO A 365 -40.95 -61.43 -8.93
CA PRO A 365 -41.28 -62.85 -8.67
C PRO A 365 -41.38 -63.76 -9.91
N THR A 366 -41.07 -63.27 -11.11
CA THR A 366 -41.04 -64.05 -12.34
C THR A 366 -39.64 -64.29 -12.91
N VAL A 367 -38.64 -63.55 -12.43
CA VAL A 367 -37.24 -63.60 -12.89
C VAL A 367 -36.23 -63.74 -11.74
N ASP A 368 -36.70 -63.59 -10.51
CA ASP A 368 -36.01 -63.86 -9.24
C ASP A 368 -37.10 -64.42 -8.29
N PHE A 369 -37.15 -65.76 -8.18
CA PHE A 369 -38.29 -66.44 -7.56
C PHE A 369 -38.17 -66.56 -6.03
N ASP A 370 -36.96 -66.72 -5.49
CA ASP A 370 -36.71 -66.79 -4.05
C ASP A 370 -36.32 -65.43 -3.43
N ALA A 371 -36.14 -64.40 -4.25
CA ALA A 371 -35.83 -63.02 -3.89
C ALA A 371 -34.43 -62.87 -3.27
N ASP A 372 -33.45 -63.61 -3.80
CA ASP A 372 -32.08 -63.61 -3.33
C ASP A 372 -31.13 -62.71 -4.14
N GLY A 373 -31.65 -61.98 -5.14
CA GLY A 373 -30.89 -61.06 -6.01
C GLY A 373 -30.18 -61.76 -7.18
N CYS A 374 -30.24 -63.09 -7.30
CA CYS A 374 -29.74 -63.79 -8.47
C CYS A 374 -30.81 -63.92 -9.56
N HIS A 375 -30.46 -63.62 -10.82
CA HIS A 375 -31.39 -63.82 -11.92
C HIS A 375 -31.55 -65.31 -12.28
N ASP A 376 -32.78 -65.85 -12.12
CA ASP A 376 -33.19 -67.27 -12.29
C ASP A 376 -32.55 -67.93 -13.54
N TRP A 377 -32.48 -67.22 -14.67
CA TRP A 377 -32.06 -67.85 -15.92
C TRP A 377 -30.55 -68.17 -15.93
N ASN A 378 -29.72 -67.19 -15.59
CA ASN A 378 -28.33 -67.12 -16.04
C ASN A 378 -27.31 -66.91 -14.93
N GLU A 379 -27.74 -66.71 -13.68
CA GLU A 379 -26.86 -66.40 -12.55
C GLU A 379 -27.20 -67.22 -11.32
N ASP A 380 -28.49 -67.47 -11.11
CA ASP A 380 -28.94 -68.43 -10.12
C ASP A 380 -28.71 -69.87 -10.58
N SER A 381 -28.42 -70.73 -9.61
CA SER A 381 -28.28 -72.17 -9.80
C SER A 381 -29.23 -72.99 -8.94
N ASP A 382 -30.10 -72.32 -8.17
CA ASP A 382 -31.12 -72.86 -7.26
C ASP A 382 -32.32 -71.89 -7.19
N ASP A 383 -33.09 -71.76 -8.30
CA ASP A 383 -34.16 -70.75 -8.54
C ASP A 383 -35.17 -70.56 -7.39
N ASP A 384 -35.34 -71.54 -6.49
CA ASP A 384 -36.30 -71.51 -5.39
C ASP A 384 -35.71 -71.55 -3.98
N GLY A 385 -34.39 -71.48 -3.88
CA GLY A 385 -33.64 -71.39 -2.62
C GLY A 385 -33.88 -72.56 -1.67
N ASP A 386 -34.33 -73.71 -2.16
CA ASP A 386 -34.67 -74.87 -1.34
C ASP A 386 -33.44 -75.75 -1.00
N GLY A 387 -32.30 -75.46 -1.62
CA GLY A 387 -31.00 -76.09 -1.42
C GLY A 387 -30.71 -77.22 -2.41
N ILE A 388 -31.51 -77.36 -3.48
CA ILE A 388 -31.35 -78.37 -4.53
C ILE A 388 -31.19 -77.68 -5.89
N SER A 389 -29.95 -77.59 -6.36
CA SER A 389 -29.64 -76.93 -7.64
C SER A 389 -30.47 -77.43 -8.84
N ASP A 390 -30.84 -76.50 -9.73
CA ASP A 390 -31.70 -76.70 -10.92
C ASP A 390 -31.28 -77.87 -11.81
N LEU A 391 -29.98 -78.20 -11.85
CA LEU A 391 -29.47 -79.29 -12.68
C LEU A 391 -30.04 -80.65 -12.25
N ILE A 392 -30.42 -80.79 -10.98
CA ILE A 392 -30.93 -82.02 -10.38
C ILE A 392 -32.30 -81.85 -9.73
N ASP A 393 -32.82 -80.62 -9.67
CA ASP A 393 -34.15 -80.34 -9.20
C ASP A 393 -35.22 -80.78 -10.23
N GLU A 394 -36.18 -81.58 -9.80
CA GLU A 394 -37.32 -81.95 -10.61
C GLU A 394 -38.53 -81.03 -10.37
N CYS A 395 -38.40 -79.99 -9.55
CA CYS A 395 -39.47 -79.20 -8.95
C CYS A 395 -39.12 -77.71 -8.81
N SER A 396 -38.79 -77.06 -9.94
CA SER A 396 -38.22 -75.70 -10.11
C SER A 396 -38.83 -74.50 -9.38
N ARG A 397 -39.93 -74.67 -8.61
CA ARG A 397 -40.64 -73.63 -7.86
C ARG A 397 -41.26 -74.17 -6.58
N THR A 398 -40.42 -74.67 -5.69
CA THR A 398 -40.77 -75.06 -4.34
C THR A 398 -41.11 -73.83 -3.50
N SER A 399 -42.17 -73.93 -2.68
CA SER A 399 -42.58 -72.79 -1.85
C SER A 399 -41.54 -72.52 -0.75
N ALA A 400 -41.08 -71.27 -0.65
CA ALA A 400 -40.12 -70.82 0.35
C ALA A 400 -40.38 -71.39 1.77
N GLY A 401 -39.34 -72.00 2.36
CA GLY A 401 -39.38 -72.61 3.69
C GLY A 401 -39.95 -74.03 3.76
N ALA A 402 -40.32 -74.64 2.63
CA ALA A 402 -40.58 -76.08 2.56
C ALA A 402 -39.26 -76.87 2.69
N SER A 403 -39.33 -78.11 3.21
CA SER A 403 -38.17 -79.01 3.19
C SER A 403 -38.29 -79.94 1.99
N PRO A 404 -37.48 -79.78 0.94
CA PRO A 404 -37.56 -80.62 -0.25
C PRO A 404 -37.16 -82.07 0.03
N ASN A 405 -37.64 -82.97 -0.82
CA ASN A 405 -37.14 -84.35 -0.88
C ASN A 405 -35.84 -84.41 -1.72
N ALA A 406 -35.35 -85.61 -2.02
CA ALA A 406 -34.13 -85.78 -2.82
C ALA A 406 -34.30 -85.39 -4.31
N GLU A 407 -35.52 -85.03 -4.71
CA GLU A 407 -35.93 -84.63 -6.05
C GLU A 407 -36.33 -83.13 -6.09
N GLY A 408 -36.03 -82.36 -5.03
CA GLY A 408 -36.32 -80.92 -4.93
C GLY A 408 -37.80 -80.55 -4.76
N CYS A 409 -38.68 -81.52 -4.48
CA CYS A 409 -40.11 -81.27 -4.33
C CYS A 409 -40.54 -81.12 -2.86
N ALA A 410 -41.36 -80.10 -2.56
CA ALA A 410 -42.05 -80.01 -1.28
C ALA A 410 -42.96 -81.24 -1.00
N PRO A 411 -43.30 -81.53 0.27
CA PRO A 411 -44.20 -82.62 0.62
C PRO A 411 -45.57 -82.55 -0.09
N GLY A 412 -45.75 -83.35 -1.14
CA GLY A 412 -46.97 -83.42 -1.94
C GLY A 412 -46.96 -82.60 -3.23
N GLN A 413 -45.86 -81.92 -3.55
CA GLN A 413 -45.58 -81.35 -4.87
C GLN A 413 -45.28 -82.48 -5.86
N ILE A 414 -45.64 -82.26 -7.13
CA ILE A 414 -45.43 -83.22 -8.21
C ILE A 414 -44.30 -82.65 -9.07
N PRO A 415 -43.28 -83.45 -9.44
CA PRO A 415 -42.24 -83.04 -10.37
C PRO A 415 -42.79 -82.35 -11.62
N ASP A 416 -42.11 -81.30 -12.05
CA ASP A 416 -42.33 -80.57 -13.29
C ASP A 416 -42.06 -81.52 -14.45
N GLY A 417 -43.10 -82.20 -14.91
CA GLY A 417 -42.97 -83.33 -15.81
C GLY A 417 -42.26 -82.95 -17.12
N ASN A 418 -41.03 -83.45 -17.30
CA ASN A 418 -40.27 -83.60 -18.55
C ASN A 418 -40.68 -82.63 -19.69
N GLY A 419 -40.23 -81.38 -19.60
CA GLY A 419 -40.21 -80.44 -20.73
C GLY A 419 -40.99 -79.14 -20.57
N GLY A 420 -41.10 -78.57 -19.37
CA GLY A 420 -41.63 -77.21 -19.23
C GLY A 420 -41.53 -76.67 -17.82
N GLY A 421 -40.46 -75.94 -17.54
CA GLY A 421 -40.27 -75.14 -16.33
C GLY A 421 -38.95 -74.38 -16.41
N GLY A 422 -39.01 -73.06 -16.18
CA GLY A 422 -37.93 -72.28 -15.58
C GLY A 422 -36.65 -72.12 -16.38
N SER A 423 -35.68 -73.00 -16.16
CA SER A 423 -34.28 -72.74 -16.48
C SER A 423 -33.97 -72.90 -17.97
N SER A 424 -33.57 -71.80 -18.59
CA SER A 424 -33.09 -71.79 -19.95
C SER A 424 -31.62 -72.21 -20.02
N SER A 425 -31.38 -73.48 -19.75
CA SER A 425 -30.17 -74.16 -20.17
C SER A 425 -30.22 -74.39 -21.69
N VAL A 426 -29.67 -73.44 -22.46
CA VAL A 426 -29.44 -73.62 -23.90
C VAL A 426 -28.35 -74.69 -24.10
N ASN A 427 -28.76 -75.94 -24.26
CA ASN A 427 -27.91 -77.00 -24.76
C ASN A 427 -27.78 -76.82 -26.30
N TYR A 428 -26.68 -76.22 -26.75
CA TYR A 428 -26.38 -76.09 -28.18
C TYR A 428 -26.07 -77.45 -28.81
N THR A 429 -27.10 -78.20 -29.19
CA THR A 429 -27.04 -79.10 -30.34
C THR A 429 -28.44 -79.44 -30.87
N GLU A 430 -28.68 -79.03 -32.12
CA GLU A 430 -29.68 -79.54 -33.08
C GLU A 430 -31.09 -78.91 -33.14
N ASN A 431 -31.28 -78.13 -34.22
CA ASN A 431 -32.46 -78.04 -35.11
C ASN A 431 -33.85 -77.58 -34.57
N ASN A 432 -34.13 -76.30 -34.84
CA ASN A 432 -35.40 -75.70 -35.30
C ASN A 432 -36.73 -76.13 -34.64
N THR A 433 -37.28 -75.25 -33.80
CA THR A 433 -38.69 -74.79 -33.90
C THR A 433 -38.86 -73.48 -33.12
N TYR A 434 -39.14 -72.37 -33.83
CA TYR A 434 -39.46 -71.08 -33.20
C TYR A 434 -40.91 -71.10 -32.70
N VAL A 435 -41.10 -70.89 -31.39
CA VAL A 435 -42.36 -70.40 -30.81
C VAL A 435 -42.16 -68.93 -30.49
N ASN A 436 -43.17 -68.14 -30.84
CA ASN A 436 -43.19 -66.69 -30.93
C ASN A 436 -43.10 -66.01 -29.56
N ASN A 437 -41.90 -65.61 -29.13
CA ASN A 437 -41.71 -64.61 -28.08
C ASN A 437 -41.09 -63.35 -28.70
N THR A 438 -41.70 -62.21 -28.37
CA THR A 438 -41.33 -60.86 -28.78
C THR A 438 -39.89 -60.55 -28.34
N TYR A 439 -38.98 -60.48 -29.30
CA TYR A 439 -37.66 -59.92 -29.08
C TYR A 439 -37.79 -58.40 -28.95
N VAL A 440 -37.44 -57.89 -27.76
CA VAL A 440 -36.86 -56.55 -27.63
C VAL A 440 -35.46 -56.61 -28.24
N ASN A 441 -35.10 -55.51 -28.88
CA ASN A 441 -34.12 -55.40 -29.95
C ASN A 441 -32.67 -55.49 -29.45
N ASN A 442 -32.08 -56.69 -29.38
CA ASN A 442 -30.63 -56.86 -29.19
C ASN A 442 -29.92 -57.07 -30.54
N THR A 443 -29.27 -56.01 -31.02
CA THR A 443 -28.28 -56.07 -32.09
C THR A 443 -27.00 -56.72 -31.57
N TYR A 444 -26.80 -58.01 -31.79
CA TYR A 444 -25.48 -58.62 -31.63
C TYR A 444 -24.65 -58.47 -32.91
N VAL A 445 -23.54 -57.79 -32.73
CA VAL A 445 -22.40 -57.69 -33.65
C VAL A 445 -21.67 -59.03 -33.67
N ASN A 446 -21.54 -59.64 -34.85
CA ASN A 446 -20.31 -60.35 -35.18
C ASN A 446 -20.10 -60.41 -36.70
N ASN A 447 -19.16 -59.62 -37.20
CA ASN A 447 -18.28 -60.05 -38.29
C ASN A 447 -16.93 -59.36 -38.13
N THR A 448 -15.96 -60.19 -37.75
CA THR A 448 -14.51 -60.01 -37.76
C THR A 448 -13.99 -59.09 -38.88
N TYR A 449 -13.32 -58.00 -38.49
CA TYR A 449 -12.06 -57.56 -39.12
C TYR A 449 -11.17 -56.88 -38.07
N GLN A 450 -9.99 -57.47 -37.83
CA GLN A 450 -8.86 -56.79 -37.21
C GLN A 450 -8.44 -55.60 -38.09
N ASN A 451 -8.73 -54.38 -37.66
CA ASN A 451 -7.76 -53.28 -37.61
C ASN A 451 -8.39 -52.08 -36.92
N ASN A 452 -7.88 -51.79 -35.72
CA ASN A 452 -7.68 -50.50 -35.07
C ASN A 452 -8.56 -49.29 -35.43
N THR A 453 -8.93 -48.63 -34.32
CA THR A 453 -8.98 -47.19 -34.03
C THR A 453 -10.30 -46.43 -34.15
N PHE A 454 -10.78 -46.10 -32.94
CA PHE A 454 -11.56 -44.97 -32.43
C PHE A 454 -13.08 -44.93 -32.55
N ASP A 455 -13.60 -44.65 -31.35
CA ASP A 455 -14.97 -44.41 -30.92
C ASP A 455 -15.64 -43.30 -31.71
N ASN A 456 -16.92 -43.53 -31.99
CA ASN A 456 -17.83 -42.51 -32.47
C ASN A 456 -19.15 -42.72 -31.73
N GLU A 457 -19.18 -42.21 -30.51
CA GLU A 457 -20.41 -42.00 -29.77
C GLU A 457 -21.30 -41.01 -30.53
N THR A 458 -22.50 -41.48 -30.82
CA THR A 458 -23.58 -40.67 -31.36
C THR A 458 -24.16 -39.80 -30.25
N TYR A 459 -23.73 -38.54 -30.17
CA TYR A 459 -24.49 -37.52 -29.45
C TYR A 459 -25.79 -37.19 -30.21
N GLN A 460 -26.93 -37.39 -29.54
CA GLN A 460 -28.12 -36.61 -29.85
C GLN A 460 -28.07 -35.27 -29.09
N ASN A 461 -27.70 -34.25 -29.85
CA ASN A 461 -28.33 -32.93 -29.81
C ASN A 461 -28.04 -32.03 -28.60
N GLN A 462 -26.83 -31.46 -28.54
CA GLN A 462 -26.63 -30.10 -28.04
C GLN A 462 -25.66 -29.32 -28.93
N SER A 463 -26.00 -28.05 -29.15
CA SER A 463 -25.32 -27.10 -30.02
C SER A 463 -24.13 -26.46 -29.32
N PHE A 464 -22.93 -26.61 -29.86
CA PHE A 464 -21.77 -25.80 -29.45
C PHE A 464 -21.19 -24.97 -30.61
N GLN A 465 -20.92 -23.71 -30.29
CA GLN A 465 -20.07 -22.81 -31.05
C GLN A 465 -18.60 -23.18 -30.82
N ASN A 466 -17.93 -23.53 -31.91
CA ASN A 466 -16.64 -23.00 -32.34
C ASN A 466 -15.44 -23.04 -31.36
N ASN A 467 -14.68 -24.14 -31.36
CA ASN A 467 -13.24 -24.09 -31.09
C ASN A 467 -12.45 -24.29 -32.40
N SER A 468 -11.58 -23.34 -32.69
CA SER A 468 -10.70 -23.29 -33.86
C SER A 468 -9.44 -24.10 -33.62
N TYR A 469 -9.00 -24.87 -34.62
CA TYR A 469 -7.57 -25.10 -34.81
C TYR A 469 -7.16 -24.90 -36.28
N ASN A 470 -6.02 -24.22 -36.39
CA ASN A 470 -5.34 -23.80 -37.61
C ASN A 470 -5.11 -24.96 -38.60
N ASN A 471 -5.44 -24.71 -39.87
CA ASN A 471 -4.48 -24.56 -40.97
C ASN A 471 -5.04 -25.17 -42.28
N ASP A 472 -5.71 -24.35 -43.10
CA ASP A 472 -5.29 -24.14 -44.49
C ASP A 472 -6.30 -23.27 -45.27
N THR A 473 -5.73 -22.26 -45.94
CA THR A 473 -6.41 -21.28 -46.81
C THR A 473 -7.19 -21.90 -47.98
N PHE A 474 -8.37 -21.36 -48.34
CA PHE A 474 -8.66 -20.76 -49.67
C PHE A 474 -10.13 -20.22 -49.81
N GLN A 475 -10.20 -18.93 -50.18
CA GLN A 475 -11.25 -18.17 -50.93
C GLN A 475 -12.76 -18.24 -50.60
N ASN A 476 -13.19 -17.29 -49.76
CA ASN A 476 -14.28 -16.31 -49.90
C ASN A 476 -15.44 -16.58 -50.90
N GLN A 477 -16.60 -17.04 -50.40
CA GLN A 477 -17.94 -16.63 -50.87
C GLN A 477 -18.93 -16.59 -49.69
N SER A 478 -19.57 -15.43 -49.49
CA SER A 478 -20.49 -15.13 -48.40
C SER A 478 -21.93 -15.53 -48.78
N PHE A 479 -22.61 -16.30 -47.92
CA PHE A 479 -24.07 -16.31 -47.85
C PHE A 479 -24.50 -15.92 -46.44
N SER A 480 -25.34 -14.88 -46.38
CA SER A 480 -25.97 -14.35 -45.18
C SER A 480 -27.12 -15.28 -44.75
N ASN A 481 -27.17 -15.66 -43.47
CA ASN A 481 -28.35 -16.29 -42.90
C ASN A 481 -28.75 -15.57 -41.60
N THR A 482 -29.86 -14.86 -41.68
CA THR A 482 -30.59 -14.24 -40.56
C THR A 482 -31.47 -15.29 -39.90
N THR A 483 -31.27 -15.58 -38.62
CA THR A 483 -32.16 -16.38 -37.79
C THR A 483 -33.31 -15.53 -37.25
N ASN A 484 -34.54 -15.94 -37.55
CA ASN A 484 -35.75 -15.47 -36.88
C ASN A 484 -35.95 -16.29 -35.59
N LEU A 485 -36.21 -15.60 -34.49
CA LEU A 485 -36.58 -16.17 -33.19
C LEU A 485 -38.08 -16.51 -33.19
N ASN A 486 -38.44 -17.76 -32.90
CA ASN A 486 -39.83 -18.19 -32.73
C ASN A 486 -40.31 -17.89 -31.31
N GLN A 487 -41.39 -17.12 -31.19
CA GLN A 487 -42.17 -16.91 -29.98
C GLN A 487 -43.12 -18.10 -29.73
N THR A 488 -43.22 -18.51 -28.47
CA THR A 488 -44.21 -19.46 -27.96
C THR A 488 -45.57 -18.79 -27.78
N ILE A 489 -46.61 -19.51 -28.19
CA ILE A 489 -48.02 -19.13 -28.10
C ILE A 489 -48.56 -19.70 -26.78
N ASN A 490 -49.15 -18.86 -25.93
CA ASN A 490 -50.09 -19.31 -24.92
C ASN A 490 -51.40 -18.53 -25.06
N GLU A 491 -52.48 -19.31 -25.01
CA GLU A 491 -53.86 -18.93 -25.31
C GLU A 491 -54.43 -17.92 -24.31
N GLY A 492 -55.23 -16.98 -24.81
CA GLY A 492 -56.07 -16.12 -24.00
C GLY A 492 -57.18 -15.50 -24.83
N ASP A 493 -58.41 -15.98 -24.63
CA ASP A 493 -59.63 -15.24 -24.95
C ASP A 493 -60.33 -14.90 -23.64
N LEU A 494 -60.62 -13.62 -23.42
CA LEU A 494 -61.96 -13.12 -23.07
C LEU A 494 -61.94 -11.59 -22.95
N VAL A 495 -62.57 -10.96 -23.93
CA VAL A 495 -62.87 -9.53 -24.01
C VAL A 495 -63.91 -9.14 -22.96
N ASN A 496 -63.68 -8.03 -22.25
CA ASN A 496 -64.78 -7.19 -21.78
C ASN A 496 -64.43 -5.70 -21.88
N ASN A 497 -65.23 -5.05 -22.73
CA ASN A 497 -65.35 -3.61 -22.89
C ASN A 497 -65.94 -2.96 -21.63
N SER A 498 -65.34 -1.86 -21.19
CA SER A 498 -66.10 -0.72 -20.64
C SER A 498 -65.26 0.54 -20.79
N GLY A 499 -65.69 1.41 -21.70
CA GLY A 499 -65.12 2.74 -21.86
C GLY A 499 -65.58 3.72 -20.79
N GLU A 500 -64.80 4.76 -20.62
CA GLU A 500 -65.29 6.07 -20.18
C GLU A 500 -64.41 7.18 -20.77
N GLN A 501 -65.01 8.35 -20.89
CA GLN A 501 -64.83 9.32 -21.96
C GLN A 501 -64.41 10.68 -21.36
N GLN A 502 -63.65 11.47 -22.14
CA GLN A 502 -63.41 12.93 -22.01
C GLN A 502 -62.36 13.32 -20.94
N VAL A 503 -61.41 14.23 -21.18
CA VAL A 503 -61.59 15.63 -21.62
C VAL A 503 -60.36 16.13 -22.40
N GLU A 504 -60.66 16.95 -23.41
CA GLU A 504 -59.78 17.64 -24.33
C GLU A 504 -59.51 19.07 -23.83
N THR A 505 -58.24 19.49 -23.69
CA THR A 505 -57.81 20.90 -23.81
C THR A 505 -56.37 20.99 -24.31
N THR A 506 -56.17 21.69 -25.42
CA THR A 506 -54.91 22.21 -26.00
C THR A 506 -54.84 23.74 -25.76
N PRO A 507 -53.81 24.49 -26.19
CA PRO A 507 -52.37 24.20 -26.41
C PRO A 507 -51.40 25.32 -25.94
N GLU A 508 -50.14 25.00 -25.64
CA GLU A 508 -48.92 25.82 -25.90
C GLU A 508 -47.77 24.78 -25.99
N GLY A 509 -46.84 24.71 -26.95
CA GLY A 509 -46.43 25.61 -28.01
C GLY A 509 -44.92 25.86 -27.90
N GLU A 510 -44.05 24.87 -28.15
CA GLU A 510 -42.62 25.13 -28.33
C GLU A 510 -41.92 24.12 -29.26
N THR A 511 -41.12 24.68 -30.16
CA THR A 511 -40.41 24.02 -31.27
C THR A 511 -39.05 23.51 -30.81
N SER A 512 -38.70 22.25 -31.08
CA SER A 512 -37.30 21.83 -31.09
C SER A 512 -36.96 21.07 -32.39
N THR A 513 -35.97 21.61 -33.09
CA THR A 513 -35.30 20.99 -34.22
C THR A 513 -34.25 20.03 -33.66
N GLY A 514 -34.47 18.72 -33.81
CA GLY A 514 -33.48 17.70 -33.44
C GLY A 514 -32.29 17.69 -34.40
N LEU A 515 -31.12 18.10 -33.89
CA LEU A 515 -29.81 17.74 -34.43
C LEU A 515 -29.41 16.40 -33.83
N THR A 516 -29.19 15.39 -34.66
CA THR A 516 -28.80 14.03 -34.24
C THR A 516 -27.32 14.00 -33.83
N TRP A 517 -27.00 13.28 -32.75
CA TRP A 517 -25.71 13.20 -32.05
C TRP A 517 -24.53 12.57 -32.84
N LEU A 518 -24.74 12.03 -34.03
CA LEU A 518 -23.69 11.37 -34.81
C LEU A 518 -22.43 12.22 -35.14
N PRO A 519 -22.52 13.52 -35.48
CA PRO A 519 -21.33 14.27 -35.91
C PRO A 519 -20.45 14.72 -34.73
N LEU A 520 -20.99 14.79 -33.49
CA LEU A 520 -20.20 15.16 -32.30
C LEU A 520 -19.31 14.00 -31.83
N VAL A 521 -19.82 12.77 -31.87
CA VAL A 521 -19.06 11.56 -31.48
C VAL A 521 -17.90 11.31 -32.43
N VAL A 522 -18.08 11.54 -33.73
CA VAL A 522 -17.00 11.37 -34.73
C VAL A 522 -15.90 12.41 -34.55
N VAL A 523 -16.24 13.65 -34.21
CA VAL A 523 -15.25 14.69 -33.92
C VAL A 523 -14.49 14.39 -32.64
N ALA A 524 -15.17 13.91 -31.58
CA ALA A 524 -14.52 13.50 -30.34
C ALA A 524 -13.52 12.35 -30.56
N LEU A 525 -13.89 11.33 -31.32
CA LEU A 525 -13.00 10.21 -31.67
C LEU A 525 -11.79 10.64 -32.51
N MET A 526 -11.95 11.61 -33.42
CA MET A 526 -10.82 12.13 -34.19
C MET A 526 -9.87 12.97 -33.33
N VAL A 527 -10.37 13.73 -32.36
CA VAL A 527 -9.53 14.48 -31.41
C VAL A 527 -8.78 13.51 -30.48
N LEU A 528 -9.44 12.44 -30.02
CA LEU A 528 -8.81 11.39 -29.21
C LEU A 528 -7.70 10.68 -29.99
N LEU A 529 -7.93 10.32 -31.26
CA LEU A 529 -6.92 9.70 -32.11
C LEU A 529 -5.71 10.62 -32.37
N LEU A 530 -5.94 11.92 -32.53
CA LEU A 530 -4.86 12.90 -32.65
C LEU A 530 -4.09 13.07 -31.33
N PHE A 531 -4.77 12.95 -30.18
CA PHE A 531 -4.14 12.99 -28.86
C PHE A 531 -3.29 11.74 -28.59
N VAL A 532 -3.79 10.56 -28.95
CA VAL A 532 -3.05 9.28 -28.86
C VAL A 532 -1.83 9.31 -29.79
N GLN A 533 -1.94 9.87 -31.00
CA GLN A 533 -0.80 10.06 -31.90
C GLN A 533 0.22 11.07 -31.36
N ALA A 534 -0.21 12.09 -30.61
CA ALA A 534 0.69 13.05 -29.98
C ALA A 534 1.42 12.45 -28.76
N LEU A 535 0.78 11.58 -27.99
CA LEU A 535 1.39 10.87 -26.87
C LEU A 535 2.49 9.88 -27.32
N HIS A 536 2.37 9.29 -28.51
CA HIS A 536 3.40 8.40 -29.07
C HIS A 536 4.66 9.12 -29.59
N LEU A 537 4.71 10.46 -29.55
CA LEU A 537 5.85 11.26 -30.03
C LEU A 537 6.76 11.81 -28.93
N VAL A 538 6.51 11.50 -27.66
CA VAL A 538 7.37 11.91 -26.54
C VAL A 538 8.07 10.67 -25.97
N LYS A 539 9.27 10.36 -26.49
CA LYS A 539 10.21 9.52 -25.73
C LYS A 539 10.72 10.38 -24.57
N LYS A 540 10.30 10.07 -23.34
CA LYS A 540 10.99 10.55 -22.14
C LYS A 540 12.43 10.00 -22.16
N PRO A 541 13.45 10.78 -21.78
CA PRO A 541 14.80 10.25 -21.63
C PRO A 541 14.78 9.15 -20.58
N MET A 542 15.37 8.00 -20.90
CA MET A 542 15.54 6.89 -19.96
C MET A 542 16.52 7.38 -18.88
N VAL A 543 16.15 7.26 -17.61
CA VAL A 543 17.02 7.52 -16.46
C VAL A 543 17.27 6.15 -15.83
N PRO A 544 18.52 5.79 -15.47
CA PRO A 544 18.77 4.50 -14.82
C PRO A 544 18.09 4.43 -13.45
N ALA A 545 17.78 3.23 -12.97
CA ALA A 545 17.16 3.03 -11.66
C ALA A 545 18.16 3.09 -10.48
N GLY A 546 19.46 2.93 -10.74
CA GLY A 546 20.50 2.94 -9.71
C GLY A 546 21.90 2.60 -10.26
N PRO A 547 22.97 2.83 -9.48
CA PRO A 547 24.33 2.42 -9.84
C PRO A 547 24.45 0.89 -9.84
N PRO A 548 25.29 0.29 -10.70
CA PRO A 548 25.46 -1.15 -10.77
C PRO A 548 26.04 -1.74 -9.47
N GLU A 549 25.60 -2.94 -9.08
CA GLU A 549 25.96 -3.63 -7.82
C GLU A 549 27.48 -3.66 -7.54
N SER A 550 28.31 -3.74 -8.58
CA SER A 550 29.78 -3.69 -8.46
C SER A 550 30.35 -2.40 -7.85
N MET A 551 29.54 -1.34 -7.76
CA MET A 551 29.87 -0.05 -7.15
C MET A 551 29.29 0.12 -5.74
N LEU A 552 28.48 -0.84 -5.27
CA LEU A 552 27.99 -0.87 -3.91
C LEU A 552 29.08 -1.50 -3.02
N VAL A 553 29.47 -0.80 -1.95
CA VAL A 553 30.48 -1.30 -1.01
C VAL A 553 29.90 -2.50 -0.24
N GLU A 554 30.47 -3.69 -0.44
CA GLU A 554 30.15 -4.90 0.34
C GLU A 554 30.35 -4.64 1.84
N GLN A 555 29.24 -4.63 2.60
CA GLN A 555 29.26 -4.64 4.05
C GLN A 555 29.17 -6.10 4.51
N GLU A 556 30.31 -6.80 4.52
CA GLU A 556 30.40 -8.13 5.12
C GLU A 556 30.98 -8.09 6.54
N LEU A 557 30.47 -9.03 7.34
CA LEU A 557 30.92 -9.59 8.63
C LEU A 557 30.48 -8.86 9.92
N PHE A 558 29.49 -9.46 10.61
CA PHE A 558 29.78 -10.13 11.87
C PHE A 558 28.87 -11.35 12.10
N ASP A 559 29.54 -12.46 12.41
CA ASP A 559 29.04 -13.83 12.58
C ASP A 559 28.01 -14.03 13.70
N GLU A 560 27.11 -14.95 13.38
CA GLU A 560 26.40 -15.90 14.23
C GLU A 560 27.18 -16.39 15.46
N VAL A 561 26.59 -16.25 16.66
CA VAL A 561 26.92 -17.08 17.83
C VAL A 561 25.62 -17.46 18.56
N ASP A 562 25.20 -18.71 18.37
CA ASP A 562 24.37 -19.47 19.31
C ASP A 562 25.12 -19.64 20.63
N HIS A 563 24.51 -19.20 21.74
CA HIS A 563 24.63 -19.92 22.99
C HIS A 563 23.38 -19.77 23.87
N THR A 564 22.60 -20.85 23.87
CA THR A 564 21.79 -21.34 24.99
C THR A 564 22.31 -20.95 26.40
N GLY A 565 21.41 -20.40 27.22
CA GLY A 565 21.24 -20.82 28.61
C GLY A 565 21.80 -19.96 29.74
N VAL A 566 20.87 -19.59 30.63
CA VAL A 566 20.98 -19.41 32.09
C VAL A 566 21.17 -17.99 32.62
N VAL A 567 20.04 -17.48 33.13
CA VAL A 567 19.88 -16.40 34.11
C VAL A 567 20.73 -16.65 35.35
N VAL A 568 21.62 -15.71 35.71
CA VAL A 568 21.91 -15.35 37.10
C VAL A 568 22.26 -13.87 37.20
N ASP A 569 21.50 -13.21 38.08
CA ASP A 569 21.60 -11.84 38.59
C ASP A 569 22.88 -11.67 39.44
N GLU A 570 23.63 -10.58 39.28
CA GLU A 570 24.45 -9.99 40.35
C GLU A 570 24.97 -8.59 39.99
N GLN A 571 24.49 -7.60 40.76
CA GLN A 571 25.05 -6.25 40.90
C GLN A 571 26.46 -6.30 41.48
N GLU A 572 27.37 -5.44 41.00
CA GLU A 572 28.37 -4.82 41.87
C GLU A 572 28.84 -3.47 41.30
N ASP A 573 28.77 -2.46 42.16
CA ASP A 573 29.34 -1.11 42.03
C ASP A 573 30.85 -1.15 41.72
N PHE A 574 31.40 -0.12 41.05
CA PHE A 574 32.58 0.59 41.55
C PHE A 574 32.95 1.86 40.77
N GLU A 575 33.69 2.70 41.51
CA GLU A 575 33.83 4.15 41.45
C GLU A 575 34.67 4.78 40.32
N ILE A 576 34.41 6.07 40.16
CA ILE A 576 35.17 7.12 39.47
C ILE A 576 36.59 7.27 40.05
N GLU A 577 37.61 7.38 39.19
CA GLU A 577 38.82 8.16 39.52
C GLU A 577 39.34 8.94 38.30
N THR A 578 39.54 10.23 38.56
CA THR A 578 40.07 11.28 37.69
C THR A 578 41.60 11.29 37.59
N GLU A 579 42.12 11.69 36.42
CA GLU A 579 43.19 12.70 36.19
C GLU A 579 44.18 12.30 35.07
N ARG A 580 44.28 13.14 34.02
CA ARG A 580 45.50 13.94 33.73
C ARG A 580 45.39 14.84 32.47
N ARG A 581 45.30 16.14 32.75
CA ARG A 581 46.24 17.21 32.36
C ARG A 581 46.60 17.42 30.87
N VAL A 582 45.95 18.44 30.30
CA VAL A 582 46.47 19.64 29.58
C VAL A 582 47.63 19.47 28.60
N ASN A 583 47.38 19.78 27.32
CA ASN A 583 48.25 20.67 26.54
C ASN A 583 47.46 21.48 25.51
N SER A 584 47.88 22.73 25.35
CA SER A 584 47.25 23.87 24.69
C SER A 584 47.64 24.06 23.21
N LEU A 585 46.64 24.42 22.38
CA LEU A 585 46.62 25.39 21.24
C LEU A 585 47.60 25.20 20.05
N PRO A 586 47.30 25.69 18.81
CA PRO A 586 46.45 26.86 18.50
C PRO A 586 45.49 26.76 17.28
N GLU A 587 44.61 27.76 17.22
CA GLU A 587 43.84 28.22 16.05
C GLU A 587 44.72 28.74 14.89
N SER A 588 44.04 28.96 13.74
CA SER A 588 44.43 29.57 12.45
C SER A 588 44.67 28.50 11.36
N GLU A 589 44.12 28.55 10.14
CA GLU A 589 43.57 29.63 9.33
C GLU A 589 42.46 29.13 8.36
N VAL A 590 41.62 30.09 7.97
CA VAL A 590 40.73 30.18 6.80
C VAL A 590 41.15 29.35 5.56
N SER A 591 40.22 28.55 5.03
CA SER A 591 40.14 28.20 3.61
C SER A 591 38.72 27.69 3.34
N GLY A 592 37.80 28.50 2.80
CA GLY A 592 37.60 28.54 1.36
C GLY A 592 36.70 27.38 0.93
N THR A 593 35.41 27.64 0.74
CA THR A 593 34.46 26.73 0.08
C THR A 593 35.07 26.23 -1.24
N GLN A 594 35.51 24.97 -1.26
CA GLN A 594 35.83 24.30 -2.52
C GLN A 594 34.52 23.88 -3.17
N GLU A 595 34.19 24.47 -4.32
CA GLU A 595 33.31 23.82 -5.30
C GLU A 595 33.84 22.40 -5.52
N VAL A 596 33.02 21.39 -5.23
CA VAL A 596 33.29 20.00 -5.62
C VAL A 596 33.30 19.98 -7.15
N LYS A 597 34.50 19.94 -7.75
CA LYS A 597 34.63 19.77 -9.19
C LYS A 597 34.16 18.36 -9.55
N GLY A 598 33.11 18.28 -10.37
CA GLY A 598 32.64 17.03 -10.95
C GLY A 598 33.72 16.30 -11.76
N PRO A 599 33.47 15.03 -12.11
CA PRO A 599 34.43 14.17 -12.80
C PRO A 599 34.89 14.75 -14.15
N PRO A 600 36.15 14.48 -14.58
CA PRO A 600 36.62 14.89 -15.90
C PRO A 600 35.79 14.25 -17.02
N LEU A 601 35.63 14.96 -18.15
CA LEU A 601 34.84 14.47 -19.30
C LEU A 601 35.35 13.15 -19.91
N VAL A 602 36.62 12.80 -19.67
CA VAL A 602 37.25 11.55 -20.07
C VAL A 602 37.77 10.86 -18.82
N VAL A 603 37.18 9.72 -18.48
CA VAL A 603 37.57 8.85 -17.37
C VAL A 603 38.18 7.57 -17.95
N GLU A 604 39.25 7.05 -17.35
CA GLU A 604 39.84 5.77 -17.74
C GLU A 604 39.03 4.64 -17.07
N ASN A 605 38.32 3.84 -17.88
CA ASN A 605 37.51 2.66 -17.48
C ASN A 605 36.23 2.97 -16.67
N PRO A 606 35.22 3.65 -17.25
CA PRO A 606 33.89 3.75 -16.61
C PRO A 606 33.22 2.38 -16.51
N VAL A 607 32.39 2.18 -15.49
CA VAL A 607 31.53 0.98 -15.36
C VAL A 607 30.34 1.16 -16.30
N ILE A 608 30.03 0.16 -17.14
CA ILE A 608 28.93 0.25 -18.10
C ILE A 608 27.81 -0.68 -17.67
N SER A 609 26.63 -0.12 -17.39
CA SER A 609 25.39 -0.88 -17.11
C SER A 609 24.19 -0.14 -17.70
N ASP A 610 23.21 -0.90 -18.21
CA ASP A 610 21.91 -0.40 -18.65
C ASP A 610 21.93 0.76 -19.68
N GLY A 611 22.98 0.80 -20.50
CA GLY A 611 23.17 1.85 -21.52
C GLY A 611 23.81 3.13 -21.00
N PHE A 612 24.26 3.16 -19.74
CA PHE A 612 24.95 4.27 -19.10
C PHE A 612 26.39 3.93 -18.71
N GLU A 613 27.27 4.94 -18.79
CA GLU A 613 28.60 4.96 -18.18
C GLU A 613 28.48 5.53 -16.76
N TRP A 614 29.09 4.86 -15.78
CA TRP A 614 29.09 5.21 -14.36
C TRP A 614 30.49 5.49 -13.84
N VAL A 615 30.60 6.46 -12.95
CA VAL A 615 31.84 6.78 -12.23
C VAL A 615 31.54 7.29 -10.82
N GLU A 616 32.31 6.83 -9.84
CA GLU A 616 32.34 7.41 -8.50
C GLU A 616 33.40 8.52 -8.48
N TRP A 617 33.04 9.73 -8.03
CA TRP A 617 34.00 10.83 -8.03
C TRP A 617 33.81 11.81 -6.87
N PRO A 618 34.87 12.06 -6.06
CA PRO A 618 36.19 11.40 -6.06
C PRO A 618 36.11 9.89 -5.76
N GLU A 619 37.14 9.12 -6.13
CA GLU A 619 37.20 7.67 -5.79
C GLU A 619 36.96 7.46 -4.27
N SER A 620 36.07 6.53 -3.90
CA SER A 620 35.69 6.24 -2.51
C SER A 620 34.95 7.37 -1.77
N SER A 621 34.23 8.24 -2.49
CA SER A 621 33.39 9.30 -1.90
C SER A 621 31.95 8.87 -1.62
N GLY A 622 31.49 7.74 -2.17
CA GLY A 622 30.09 7.33 -2.21
C GLY A 622 29.23 8.10 -3.23
N GLN A 623 29.76 9.16 -3.86
CA GLN A 623 29.01 9.98 -4.81
C GLN A 623 29.13 9.41 -6.24
N ASN A 624 28.01 8.94 -6.77
CA ASN A 624 27.93 8.35 -8.09
C ASN A 624 27.50 9.37 -9.15
N TYR A 625 28.06 9.23 -10.35
CA TYR A 625 27.73 10.02 -11.54
C TYR A 625 27.48 9.10 -12.73
N PHE A 626 26.56 9.50 -13.63
CA PHE A 626 26.20 8.73 -14.82
C PHE A 626 26.03 9.60 -16.07
N ARG A 627 26.13 8.98 -17.25
CA ARG A 627 25.77 9.55 -18.57
C ARG A 627 25.54 8.45 -19.62
N GLU A 628 24.92 8.77 -20.76
CA GLU A 628 24.70 7.79 -21.84
C GLU A 628 26.03 7.31 -22.47
N VAL A 629 26.13 6.01 -22.75
CA VAL A 629 27.34 5.39 -23.33
C VAL A 629 27.70 6.01 -24.67
N GLY A 630 28.96 6.43 -24.82
CA GLY A 630 29.48 6.99 -26.08
C GLY A 630 29.13 8.46 -26.33
N THR A 631 28.56 9.16 -25.35
CA THR A 631 28.34 10.61 -25.39
C THR A 631 29.53 11.39 -24.82
N THR A 632 29.66 12.67 -25.19
CA THR A 632 30.62 13.61 -24.57
C THR A 632 29.91 14.59 -23.64
N ASP A 633 28.73 14.21 -23.15
CA ASP A 633 27.90 15.06 -22.33
C ASP A 633 28.47 15.18 -20.91
N GLU A 634 28.04 16.23 -20.20
CA GLU A 634 28.40 16.43 -18.80
C GLU A 634 27.81 15.31 -17.93
N TRP A 635 28.56 14.92 -16.90
CA TRP A 635 28.16 13.89 -15.95
C TRP A 635 26.99 14.39 -15.09
N LYS A 636 25.96 13.57 -14.92
CA LYS A 636 24.84 13.84 -14.01
C LYS A 636 25.10 13.16 -12.67
N THR A 637 24.74 13.81 -11.57
CA THR A 637 24.79 13.23 -10.22
C THR A 637 23.69 12.19 -10.04
N TRP A 638 23.98 11.16 -9.27
CA TRP A 638 23.03 10.18 -8.78
C TRP A 638 22.98 10.21 -7.24
N PRO A 639 21.80 10.18 -6.59
CA PRO A 639 20.47 10.18 -7.19
C PRO A 639 20.18 11.47 -7.96
N VAL A 640 19.23 11.41 -8.89
CA VAL A 640 18.76 12.60 -9.62
C VAL A 640 17.73 13.30 -8.74
N GLU A 641 18.01 14.53 -8.30
CA GLU A 641 17.01 15.41 -7.67
C GLU A 641 15.81 15.67 -8.60
#